data_AF-A0A2N2LZP2-F1
#
_entry.id   AF-A0A2N2LZP2-F1
#
_cell.length_a   1.000
_cell.length_b   1.000
_cell.length_c   1.000
_cell.angle_alpha   90.00
_cell.angle_beta   90.00
_cell.angle_gamma   90.00
#
_symmetry.space_group_name_H-M   'P 1'
#
loop_
_entity.id
_entity.type
_entity.pdbx_description
1 polymer ?
#
loop_
_entity_poly.entity_id
_entity_poly.type
_entity_poly.pdbx_seq_one_letter_code
_entity_poly.pdbx_strand_id
1 'polypeptide(L)'
;MTDVCTSNFMVIIFLTCKTNFLYFPPQKKCIMFPTRQNRSRSCLFSWRHSEMKKHLWIFVLVPLIILCSAVTGSSQMETYSDSLVNAKTNADAPTNWIAAYDDIVKISTAGSVGANPYGLKYYGDQLIVRTASTERAYNGYYWPNVPTTAGSPYAVRDGTTIMRSWVTTGNEITSFIDGQKLNANTIVRGLEKGTGMNSTGTHDAIFEMAVTVGDHYNPHLLRPTRNPDPTKYSTNPGEYGTNGKFSPGNTPFPASPEEAGIGKNGDPAAEAVYANYKAAYNAWAIQSHSDPDVNNRFPWTELGYTYHWGQAQNVPSKLSEVQGLSEFILLGGTGNSDSTKTPSGTNEEGKVVVVGIYATQSYIYTKNDGTQLSNAADAQYGNGFASFNVTGPCNTLWAGAAFQVGARRDAGSPHTITIGPEGLVSTAENPGQGILVSSQDYTVTNAGSITANPDTKKFNIAGTENIALLFKGDAAPYSSQNRVLKNTLINSGTITAPGANGTAVESWAGDTEIINSGMITGTGTGYAIKTGAGNDTVTINGGRIDGSIDLGTGANRFNFTLNKNTATSALIVNANTVTLEGSTLAVNIARTGNIIRNNDLFLIVDAAKPILYNTKLSILNDSALPMITFSDLRSADNLKLYFAAARDNTFYTLRAGNASLGFVLDNLANTATGDMATVIEDLDFSGNPLSAGQMEPTVNNGLVQTSFGTVGQYNNTVLNRIGQVQACRTVDVSMTGVSTCHETFKNAAWAQGFGSYLHQGTTGTSDGYIANIWGVSLGYDRFLYENVIAGFSFGSARNNMTTHDVNTRTDADSYQGSLYGSLARDAYYIDAILSFAYNRYDSARHIVFGGINRTAKSNYGGYQYSGYLEAGYTFKIKGILLTPLMSLQMMHLNVEDYTETEAGALNLKVDRQSYNLFQTGLGVKVSYPIMRFLRPSWLDQLTV
;
A
#
# COMPACT_ATOMS: atom_id res chain seq x y z
N MET A 1 -33.40 -10.39 19.85
CA MET A 1 -34.66 -9.79 19.37
C MET A 1 -35.41 -9.34 20.61
N THR A 2 -35.87 -8.11 20.84
CA THR A 2 -35.94 -6.81 20.13
C THR A 2 -36.99 -6.04 20.95
N ASP A 3 -36.93 -4.75 21.26
CA ASP A 3 -35.87 -3.73 21.07
C ASP A 3 -36.19 -2.46 21.91
N VAL A 4 -35.49 -1.35 21.65
CA VAL A 4 -35.84 0.07 21.98
C VAL A 4 -35.41 0.63 23.35
N CYS A 5 -34.35 1.48 23.30
CA CYS A 5 -34.13 2.81 23.94
C CYS A 5 -34.49 3.09 25.44
N THR A 6 -33.85 4.04 26.15
CA THR A 6 -33.00 5.19 25.75
C THR A 6 -31.97 5.56 26.85
N SER A 7 -30.91 6.29 26.49
CA SER A 7 -29.79 6.69 27.37
C SER A 7 -30.03 7.99 28.17
N ASN A 8 -29.51 8.11 29.42
CA ASN A 8 -28.74 9.28 29.89
C ASN A 8 -28.23 9.22 31.37
N PHE A 9 -26.93 9.52 31.54
CA PHE A 9 -26.25 10.23 32.67
C PHE A 9 -26.27 9.74 34.15
N MET A 10 -25.34 10.35 34.90
CA MET A 10 -24.99 10.24 36.34
C MET A 10 -24.34 8.91 36.82
N VAL A 11 -23.20 8.81 37.56
CA VAL A 11 -22.36 9.68 38.44
C VAL A 11 -22.54 9.43 39.97
N ILE A 12 -21.41 9.26 40.67
CA ILE A 12 -21.14 9.36 42.14
C ILE A 12 -21.30 8.14 43.10
N ILE A 13 -20.13 7.65 43.57
CA ILE A 13 -19.65 7.32 44.95
C ILE A 13 -20.34 6.26 45.87
N PHE A 14 -19.51 5.28 46.28
CA PHE A 14 -19.39 4.50 47.54
C PHE A 14 -20.36 4.69 48.74
N LEU A 15 -20.59 3.59 49.51
CA LEU A 15 -20.10 3.43 50.91
C LEU A 15 -20.37 2.05 51.60
N THR A 16 -19.30 1.27 51.89
CA THR A 16 -19.12 0.33 53.06
C THR A 16 -20.13 -0.84 53.27
N CYS A 17 -19.95 -1.84 54.18
CA CYS A 17 -19.10 -2.00 55.38
C CYS A 17 -18.82 -3.50 55.78
N LYS A 18 -18.05 -3.68 56.87
CA LYS A 18 -17.73 -4.91 57.67
C LYS A 18 -16.59 -5.81 57.15
N THR A 19 -15.38 -5.86 57.76
CA THR A 19 -14.90 -6.25 59.14
C THR A 19 -14.81 -7.77 59.33
N ASN A 20 -13.77 -8.39 59.91
CA ASN A 20 -12.56 -7.95 60.64
C ASN A 20 -11.58 -9.16 60.67
N PHE A 21 -10.34 -9.18 61.18
CA PHE A 21 -9.37 -8.28 61.86
C PHE A 21 -7.98 -9.00 61.79
N LEU A 22 -6.78 -8.48 62.05
CA LEU A 22 -6.20 -7.16 62.40
C LEU A 22 -4.96 -6.94 61.46
N TYR A 23 -4.07 -5.93 61.52
CA TYR A 23 -3.94 -4.73 62.38
C TYR A 23 -3.27 -3.55 61.61
N PHE A 24 -2.44 -2.75 62.28
CA PHE A 24 -1.76 -1.53 61.80
C PHE A 24 -0.92 -1.68 60.50
N PRO A 25 -1.30 -1.00 59.40
CA PRO A 25 -0.62 -1.07 58.10
C PRO A 25 -0.06 0.35 57.70
N PRO A 26 0.21 0.74 56.43
CA PRO A 26 1.45 1.49 56.13
C PRO A 26 1.23 2.88 55.48
N GLN A 27 2.32 3.54 55.08
CA GLN A 27 2.32 4.74 54.24
C GLN A 27 3.24 4.56 53.02
N LYS A 28 2.88 5.14 51.87
CA LYS A 28 3.67 5.09 50.64
C LYS A 28 3.54 6.39 49.84
N LYS A 29 4.69 6.87 49.34
CA LYS A 29 4.92 7.98 48.39
C LYS A 29 4.83 9.44 48.89
N CYS A 30 5.90 10.16 48.54
CA CYS A 30 5.94 11.58 48.12
C CYS A 30 5.61 12.67 49.17
N ILE A 31 6.60 12.97 50.01
CA ILE A 31 6.91 14.36 50.38
C ILE A 31 8.35 14.67 49.95
N MET A 32 8.53 15.80 49.28
CA MET A 32 9.82 16.39 48.93
C MET A 32 10.23 17.39 50.03
N PHE A 33 11.53 17.52 50.31
CA PHE A 33 12.14 18.39 51.33
C PHE A 33 11.65 19.87 51.29
N PRO A 34 11.78 20.69 52.37
CA PRO A 34 12.81 20.59 53.43
C PRO A 34 12.37 20.92 54.88
N THR A 35 13.33 20.92 55.81
CA THR A 35 13.25 21.62 57.11
C THR A 35 14.14 22.87 57.14
N ARG A 36 13.76 23.85 58.00
CA ARG A 36 14.41 25.17 58.20
C ARG A 36 14.45 26.11 56.98
N GLN A 37 13.39 26.92 56.85
CA GLN A 37 13.64 28.36 56.81
C GLN A 37 13.97 28.85 58.23
N ASN A 38 14.85 29.85 58.35
CA ASN A 38 14.69 30.88 59.36
C ASN A 38 14.97 32.24 58.71
N ARG A 39 14.26 33.29 59.11
CA ARG A 39 14.23 34.57 58.37
C ARG A 39 15.41 35.48 58.73
N SER A 40 16.09 36.02 57.71
CA SER A 40 16.21 37.47 57.54
C SER A 40 16.82 37.84 56.17
N ARG A 41 16.58 39.08 55.74
CA ARG A 41 17.34 39.73 54.66
C ARG A 41 18.69 40.19 55.23
N SER A 42 19.76 40.12 54.45
CA SER A 42 20.85 41.09 54.45
C SER A 42 21.73 40.96 53.20
N CYS A 43 22.48 42.00 52.89
CA CYS A 43 23.19 42.18 51.63
C CYS A 43 24.63 41.60 51.61
N LEU A 44 25.21 41.55 50.40
CA LEU A 44 26.63 41.53 50.01
C LEU A 44 27.69 41.32 51.13
N PHE A 45 28.64 40.38 50.94
CA PHE A 45 29.99 40.71 50.44
C PHE A 45 30.89 39.45 50.17
N SER A 46 31.43 39.37 48.95
CA SER A 46 32.83 39.05 48.60
C SER A 46 33.64 37.84 49.15
N TRP A 47 34.08 36.99 48.20
CA TRP A 47 35.46 36.51 47.95
C TRP A 47 36.07 35.19 48.53
N ARG A 48 36.48 34.35 47.55
CA ARG A 48 37.69 33.49 47.40
C ARG A 48 37.90 32.17 48.19
N HIS A 49 38.36 31.17 47.41
CA HIS A 49 39.44 30.16 47.57
C HIS A 49 40.12 29.97 48.94
N SER A 50 40.63 28.78 49.30
CA SER A 50 41.21 27.75 48.41
C SER A 50 40.99 26.27 48.85
N GLU A 51 41.75 25.38 48.20
CA GLU A 51 41.66 23.92 48.09
C GLU A 51 41.72 23.09 49.40
N MET A 52 41.20 21.85 49.36
CA MET A 52 41.84 20.59 49.86
C MET A 52 40.85 19.39 49.95
N LYS A 53 40.21 18.93 48.85
CA LYS A 53 39.41 17.67 48.84
C LYS A 53 39.45 16.88 47.52
N LYS A 54 40.65 16.50 47.01
CA LYS A 54 40.78 15.65 45.80
C LYS A 54 41.18 14.18 46.04
N HIS A 55 41.64 13.79 47.23
CA HIS A 55 42.28 12.48 47.43
C HIS A 55 41.41 11.38 48.08
N LEU A 56 40.20 11.68 48.58
CA LEU A 56 39.40 10.70 49.31
C LEU A 56 38.49 9.81 48.44
N TRP A 57 38.15 10.23 47.21
CA TRP A 57 37.28 9.46 46.31
C TRP A 57 38.02 8.35 45.55
N ILE A 58 39.34 8.49 45.34
CA ILE A 58 40.15 7.52 44.59
C ILE A 58 40.32 6.22 45.39
N PHE A 59 40.45 6.31 46.72
CA PHE A 59 40.72 5.16 47.60
C PHE A 59 39.55 4.17 47.76
N VAL A 60 38.32 4.53 47.38
CA VAL A 60 37.14 3.66 47.51
C VAL A 60 36.67 3.11 46.16
N LEU A 61 36.83 3.86 45.07
CA LEU A 61 36.44 3.41 43.72
C LEU A 61 37.44 2.44 43.10
N VAL A 62 38.75 2.64 43.30
CA VAL A 62 39.78 1.78 42.69
C VAL A 62 39.70 0.33 43.18
N PRO A 63 39.56 0.02 44.48
CA PRO A 63 39.37 -1.37 44.93
C PRO A 63 38.10 -2.02 44.40
N LEU A 64 37.01 -1.26 44.25
CA LEU A 64 35.74 -1.80 43.76
C LEU A 64 35.78 -2.14 42.27
N ILE A 65 36.46 -1.31 41.47
CA ILE A 65 36.72 -1.58 40.05
C ILE A 65 37.63 -2.82 39.89
N ILE A 66 38.66 -2.94 40.73
CA ILE A 66 39.58 -4.10 40.72
C ILE A 66 38.86 -5.39 41.13
N LEU A 67 38.02 -5.39 42.18
CA LEU A 67 37.25 -6.59 42.57
C LEU A 67 36.21 -6.99 41.50
N CYS A 68 35.56 -6.02 40.84
CA CYS A 68 34.67 -6.32 39.71
C CYS A 68 35.40 -6.77 38.44
N SER A 69 36.73 -6.58 38.36
CA SER A 69 37.58 -7.09 37.27
C SER A 69 38.14 -8.49 37.56
N ALA A 70 37.85 -9.08 38.73
CA ALA A 70 38.61 -10.21 39.28
C ALA A 70 37.92 -11.59 39.21
N VAL A 71 36.77 -11.76 38.53
CA VAL A 71 36.33 -13.08 38.02
C VAL A 71 35.69 -12.99 36.63
N THR A 72 36.49 -12.63 35.64
CA THR A 72 36.47 -13.41 34.38
C THR A 72 37.91 -13.78 34.05
N GLY A 73 38.34 -14.92 34.58
CA GLY A 73 39.45 -15.64 33.97
C GLY A 73 39.02 -16.10 32.58
N SER A 74 39.22 -15.24 31.58
CA SER A 74 39.16 -15.65 30.18
C SER A 74 40.31 -16.62 29.95
N SER A 75 40.03 -17.91 30.16
CA SER A 75 40.84 -19.01 29.66
C SER A 75 41.25 -18.68 28.23
N GLN A 76 42.54 -18.47 28.01
CA GLN A 76 43.05 -17.99 26.72
C GLN A 76 42.62 -19.00 25.66
N MET A 77 41.81 -18.55 24.70
CA MET A 77 41.16 -19.45 23.75
C MET A 77 42.23 -20.20 22.96
N GLU A 78 42.07 -21.52 22.90
CA GLU A 78 42.91 -22.43 22.13
C GLU A 78 43.07 -21.91 20.68
N THR A 79 44.31 -21.78 20.21
CA THR A 79 44.55 -21.32 18.84
C THR A 79 44.38 -22.47 17.86
N TYR A 80 44.18 -22.13 16.58
CA TYR A 80 44.22 -23.06 15.45
C TYR A 80 45.39 -24.06 15.55
N SER A 81 46.59 -23.58 15.89
CA SER A 81 47.79 -24.41 16.03
C SER A 81 47.75 -25.34 17.24
N ASP A 82 47.18 -24.91 18.37
CA ASP A 82 47.03 -25.76 19.55
C ASP A 82 46.00 -26.87 19.27
N SER A 83 44.91 -26.53 18.59
CA SER A 83 43.85 -27.47 18.24
C SER A 83 44.23 -28.48 17.14
N LEU A 84 45.29 -28.22 16.36
CA LEU A 84 45.98 -29.25 15.56
C LEU A 84 46.75 -30.25 16.44
N VAL A 85 47.49 -29.75 17.44
CA VAL A 85 48.28 -30.58 18.36
C VAL A 85 47.37 -31.44 19.23
N ASN A 86 46.24 -30.89 19.71
CA ASN A 86 45.27 -31.64 20.49
C ASN A 86 44.53 -32.67 19.63
N ALA A 87 44.11 -32.34 18.40
CA ALA A 87 43.53 -33.32 17.48
C ALA A 87 44.47 -34.52 17.23
N LYS A 88 45.76 -34.25 16.95
CA LYS A 88 46.77 -35.30 16.77
C LYS A 88 47.00 -36.12 18.05
N THR A 89 47.10 -35.47 19.20
CA THR A 89 47.34 -36.13 20.49
C THR A 89 46.19 -37.09 20.85
N ASN A 90 44.95 -36.72 20.53
CA ASN A 90 43.78 -37.57 20.74
C ASN A 90 43.66 -38.69 19.70
N ALA A 91 44.07 -38.46 18.44
CA ALA A 91 44.21 -39.51 17.43
C ALA A 91 45.26 -40.57 17.82
N ASP A 92 46.38 -40.16 18.41
CA ASP A 92 47.42 -41.07 18.91
C ASP A 92 47.01 -41.85 20.18
N ALA A 93 45.92 -41.47 20.86
CA ALA A 93 45.45 -42.08 22.11
C ALA A 93 43.89 -42.10 22.25
N PRO A 94 43.16 -42.80 21.34
CA PRO A 94 41.73 -42.59 21.13
C PRO A 94 40.78 -43.21 22.18
N THR A 95 41.28 -43.83 23.25
CA THR A 95 40.49 -44.67 24.19
C THR A 95 39.27 -43.97 24.80
N ASN A 96 39.34 -42.67 25.08
CA ASN A 96 38.21 -41.88 25.62
C ASN A 96 37.41 -41.13 24.53
N TRP A 97 37.84 -41.23 23.27
CA TRP A 97 37.34 -40.47 22.13
C TRP A 97 36.48 -41.30 21.18
N ILE A 98 36.56 -42.63 21.26
CA ILE A 98 35.65 -43.52 20.54
C ILE A 98 34.22 -43.34 21.07
N ALA A 99 33.26 -43.11 20.16
CA ALA A 99 31.84 -43.02 20.47
C ALA A 99 31.31 -44.37 21.00
N ALA A 100 30.33 -44.35 21.93
CA ALA A 100 29.65 -45.58 22.31
C ALA A 100 28.87 -46.15 21.10
N TYR A 101 28.56 -47.45 21.08
CA TYR A 101 27.82 -48.04 19.95
C TYR A 101 26.45 -47.38 19.74
N ASP A 102 25.75 -47.07 20.83
CA ASP A 102 24.48 -46.36 20.84
C ASP A 102 24.60 -44.88 20.40
N ASP A 103 25.84 -44.43 20.16
CA ASP A 103 26.20 -43.16 19.52
C ASP A 103 26.63 -43.33 18.03
N ILE A 104 26.57 -44.49 17.34
CA ILE A 104 27.05 -44.68 15.93
C ILE A 104 25.94 -44.52 14.85
N VAL A 105 26.17 -43.74 13.76
CA VAL A 105 25.12 -43.45 12.73
C VAL A 105 24.96 -44.47 11.62
N LYS A 106 23.73 -44.52 11.05
CA LYS A 106 23.41 -45.07 9.72
C LYS A 106 22.33 -44.22 9.04
N ILE A 107 22.68 -43.47 7.98
CA ILE A 107 21.71 -42.84 7.06
C ILE A 107 21.53 -43.83 5.90
N SER A 108 20.28 -44.08 5.45
CA SER A 108 20.00 -45.09 4.41
C SER A 108 19.03 -44.60 3.34
N THR A 109 17.81 -44.22 3.68
CA THR A 109 16.84 -43.62 2.73
C THR A 109 16.03 -42.48 3.36
N ALA A 110 15.38 -41.66 2.52
CA ALA A 110 14.43 -40.64 2.97
C ALA A 110 13.24 -41.23 3.76
N GLY A 111 12.83 -42.48 3.48
CA GLY A 111 11.68 -43.15 4.11
C GLY A 111 11.98 -43.98 5.38
N SER A 112 13.26 -44.18 5.72
CA SER A 112 13.66 -44.92 6.93
C SER A 112 13.62 -44.10 8.23
N VAL A 113 13.33 -42.79 8.12
CA VAL A 113 13.16 -41.88 9.27
C VAL A 113 11.67 -41.53 9.39
N GLY A 114 11.13 -41.51 10.62
CA GLY A 114 9.72 -41.16 10.87
C GLY A 114 9.49 -39.64 10.82
N ALA A 115 8.93 -39.07 11.90
CA ALA A 115 8.94 -37.63 12.12
C ALA A 115 10.39 -37.16 12.38
N ASN A 116 11.12 -36.92 11.28
CA ASN A 116 12.55 -36.58 11.14
C ASN A 116 13.20 -35.87 12.36
N PRO A 117 13.77 -36.61 13.33
CA PRO A 117 14.22 -36.03 14.60
C PRO A 117 15.47 -35.15 14.48
N TYR A 118 16.18 -35.24 13.34
CA TYR A 118 17.48 -34.64 13.10
C TYR A 118 17.44 -33.53 12.04
N GLY A 119 16.25 -33.26 11.47
CA GLY A 119 16.05 -32.30 10.39
C GLY A 119 16.94 -32.57 9.17
N LEU A 120 17.03 -33.81 8.69
CA LEU A 120 17.69 -34.08 7.42
C LEU A 120 16.79 -33.65 6.26
N LYS A 121 17.20 -32.69 5.43
CA LYS A 121 16.48 -32.33 4.18
C LYS A 121 17.08 -33.13 3.01
N TYR A 122 16.21 -33.53 2.09
CA TYR A 122 16.53 -34.37 0.93
C TYR A 122 16.09 -33.67 -0.37
N TYR A 123 16.80 -33.96 -1.47
CA TYR A 123 16.43 -33.57 -2.83
C TYR A 123 16.13 -34.85 -3.62
N GLY A 124 14.85 -35.12 -3.87
CA GLY A 124 14.41 -36.48 -4.20
C GLY A 124 14.76 -37.43 -3.05
N ASP A 125 15.34 -38.59 -3.38
CA ASP A 125 15.83 -39.56 -2.39
C ASP A 125 17.28 -39.29 -1.92
N GLN A 126 17.95 -38.26 -2.45
CA GLN A 126 19.34 -37.91 -2.13
C GLN A 126 19.42 -36.94 -0.94
N LEU A 127 20.36 -37.15 -0.02
CA LEU A 127 20.57 -36.30 1.14
C LEU A 127 21.22 -34.97 0.74
N ILE A 128 20.76 -33.84 1.30
CA ILE A 128 21.44 -32.55 1.11
C ILE A 128 22.57 -32.42 2.13
N VAL A 129 23.80 -32.42 1.61
CA VAL A 129 25.03 -32.10 2.36
C VAL A 129 25.54 -30.71 2.00
N ARG A 130 26.31 -30.07 2.88
CA ARG A 130 26.73 -28.67 2.72
C ARG A 130 28.17 -28.42 3.18
N THR A 131 28.90 -27.57 2.47
CA THR A 131 30.26 -27.14 2.86
C THR A 131 30.46 -25.64 2.63
N ALA A 132 31.32 -25.03 3.44
CA ALA A 132 31.88 -23.71 3.17
C ALA A 132 33.09 -23.86 2.24
N SER A 133 33.18 -22.99 1.22
CA SER A 133 34.30 -22.98 0.29
C SER A 133 34.56 -21.58 -0.26
N THR A 134 35.52 -21.47 -1.16
CA THR A 134 35.66 -20.27 -2.00
C THR A 134 34.84 -20.44 -3.27
N GLU A 135 34.30 -19.37 -3.85
CA GLU A 135 33.61 -19.42 -5.14
C GLU A 135 34.51 -20.10 -6.20
N ARG A 136 35.82 -19.84 -6.15
CA ARG A 136 36.83 -20.31 -7.12
C ARG A 136 37.01 -21.83 -7.14
N ALA A 137 36.80 -22.51 -6.01
CA ALA A 137 36.99 -23.96 -5.92
C ALA A 137 35.96 -24.74 -6.76
N TYR A 138 34.77 -24.19 -6.97
CA TYR A 138 33.67 -24.81 -7.72
C TYR A 138 33.31 -24.03 -9.01
N ASN A 139 33.73 -22.77 -9.15
CA ASN A 139 33.54 -21.93 -10.34
C ASN A 139 34.69 -22.09 -11.37
N GLY A 140 35.24 -23.31 -11.47
CA GLY A 140 36.08 -23.74 -12.59
C GLY A 140 37.41 -22.99 -12.79
N TYR A 141 38.33 -23.04 -11.82
CA TYR A 141 39.74 -22.65 -12.09
C TYR A 141 40.47 -23.66 -13.02
N TYR A 142 39.86 -24.82 -13.30
CA TYR A 142 40.37 -25.84 -14.19
C TYR A 142 39.59 -25.90 -15.51
N TRP A 143 40.33 -26.10 -16.61
CA TRP A 143 39.80 -26.17 -17.97
C TRP A 143 38.70 -27.24 -18.09
N PRO A 144 37.51 -26.94 -18.64
CA PRO A 144 37.20 -25.82 -19.54
C PRO A 144 36.61 -24.54 -18.89
N ASN A 145 36.79 -24.31 -17.59
CA ASN A 145 36.37 -23.07 -16.89
C ASN A 145 34.87 -22.73 -17.04
N VAL A 146 34.00 -23.73 -16.95
CA VAL A 146 32.54 -23.54 -16.97
C VAL A 146 32.02 -23.32 -15.54
N PRO A 147 31.26 -22.25 -15.25
CA PRO A 147 30.62 -22.06 -13.96
C PRO A 147 29.67 -23.21 -13.62
N THR A 148 29.86 -23.83 -12.45
CA THR A 148 28.96 -24.86 -11.94
C THR A 148 27.59 -24.26 -11.63
N THR A 149 26.51 -24.91 -12.07
CA THR A 149 25.14 -24.45 -11.86
C THR A 149 24.30 -25.41 -11.04
N ALA A 150 23.26 -24.91 -10.39
CA ALA A 150 22.27 -25.75 -9.72
C ALA A 150 21.58 -26.71 -10.70
N GLY A 151 21.35 -27.93 -10.25
CA GLY A 151 20.86 -29.06 -11.05
C GLY A 151 21.92 -29.71 -11.95
N SER A 152 23.12 -29.12 -12.10
CA SER A 152 24.19 -29.75 -12.88
C SER A 152 24.90 -30.87 -12.09
N PRO A 153 25.31 -31.96 -12.75
CA PRO A 153 26.10 -33.02 -12.14
C PRO A 153 27.58 -32.61 -12.11
N TYR A 154 28.06 -32.23 -10.94
CA TYR A 154 29.42 -31.74 -10.67
C TYR A 154 30.40 -32.91 -10.45
N ALA A 155 31.51 -32.88 -11.17
CA ALA A 155 32.55 -33.90 -11.06
C ALA A 155 33.53 -33.55 -9.93
N VAL A 156 33.56 -34.40 -8.89
CA VAL A 156 34.44 -34.28 -7.72
C VAL A 156 35.88 -34.67 -8.11
N ARG A 157 36.57 -33.77 -8.84
CA ARG A 157 37.91 -33.99 -9.41
C ARG A 157 38.83 -32.77 -9.27
N ASP A 158 39.89 -32.96 -8.49
CA ASP A 158 41.15 -32.22 -8.67
C ASP A 158 42.00 -32.87 -9.77
N GLY A 159 43.16 -32.27 -10.07
CA GLY A 159 44.22 -32.93 -10.85
C GLY A 159 44.83 -34.18 -10.16
N THR A 160 44.52 -34.39 -8.87
CA THR A 160 44.67 -35.69 -8.18
C THR A 160 43.32 -36.40 -8.15
N THR A 161 43.30 -37.73 -8.30
CA THR A 161 42.08 -38.56 -8.55
C THR A 161 40.98 -38.52 -7.48
N ILE A 162 41.13 -37.72 -6.43
CA ILE A 162 40.15 -37.48 -5.36
C ILE A 162 40.14 -35.97 -5.05
N MET A 163 39.00 -35.30 -5.26
CA MET A 163 38.74 -33.95 -4.71
C MET A 163 38.40 -34.06 -3.23
N ARG A 164 38.71 -33.00 -2.47
CA ARG A 164 38.68 -32.99 -1.00
C ARG A 164 37.65 -31.96 -0.52
N SER A 165 36.63 -32.38 0.23
CA SER A 165 35.62 -31.46 0.75
C SER A 165 34.95 -31.99 2.01
N TRP A 166 34.87 -31.10 3.00
CA TRP A 166 34.41 -31.33 4.36
C TRP A 166 32.93 -30.95 4.42
N VAL A 167 32.02 -31.93 4.28
CA VAL A 167 30.59 -31.65 4.19
C VAL A 167 29.85 -32.00 5.50
N THR A 168 28.75 -31.32 5.73
CA THR A 168 27.88 -31.40 6.93
C THR A 168 26.43 -31.68 6.50
N THR A 169 25.53 -32.09 7.39
CA THR A 169 24.16 -32.50 7.00
C THR A 169 23.04 -31.67 7.59
N GLY A 170 21.91 -31.61 6.85
CA GLY A 170 20.58 -31.31 7.40
C GLY A 170 20.54 -30.12 8.37
N ASN A 171 20.16 -30.37 9.62
CA ASN A 171 19.97 -29.31 10.61
C ASN A 171 21.26 -28.88 11.33
N GLU A 172 22.42 -29.47 11.05
CA GLU A 172 23.65 -29.24 11.83
C GLU A 172 24.15 -27.79 11.67
N ILE A 173 24.36 -27.34 10.43
CA ILE A 173 24.69 -25.93 10.14
C ILE A 173 23.62 -24.97 10.66
N THR A 174 22.32 -25.30 10.51
CA THR A 174 21.22 -24.45 10.99
C THR A 174 21.25 -24.28 12.52
N SER A 175 21.39 -25.40 13.24
CA SER A 175 21.46 -25.41 14.71
C SER A 175 22.71 -24.71 15.23
N PHE A 176 23.83 -24.81 14.50
CA PHE A 176 25.07 -24.11 14.82
C PHE A 176 24.96 -22.60 14.58
N ILE A 177 24.39 -22.17 13.45
CA ILE A 177 24.10 -20.74 13.16
C ILE A 177 23.18 -20.15 14.24
N ASP A 178 22.06 -20.82 14.55
CA ASP A 178 21.10 -20.37 15.57
C ASP A 178 21.72 -20.36 16.97
N GLY A 179 22.40 -21.45 17.36
CA GLY A 179 22.97 -21.65 18.70
C GLY A 179 24.12 -20.68 19.01
N GLN A 180 25.02 -20.47 18.04
CA GLN A 180 26.12 -19.49 18.14
C GLN A 180 25.66 -18.06 17.79
N LYS A 181 24.40 -17.87 17.38
CA LYS A 181 23.80 -16.58 16.98
C LYS A 181 24.60 -15.86 15.90
N LEU A 182 25.03 -16.61 14.89
CA LEU A 182 25.80 -16.09 13.78
C LEU A 182 24.97 -15.12 12.94
N ASN A 183 25.61 -14.05 12.49
CA ASN A 183 25.07 -13.02 11.61
C ASN A 183 26.05 -12.79 10.45
N ALA A 184 25.72 -11.98 9.46
CA ALA A 184 26.55 -11.81 8.26
C ALA A 184 28.01 -11.44 8.56
N ASN A 185 28.26 -10.62 9.58
CA ASN A 185 29.61 -10.20 9.95
C ASN A 185 30.41 -11.31 10.67
N THR A 186 29.74 -12.31 11.26
CA THR A 186 30.38 -13.40 12.01
C THR A 186 30.30 -14.76 11.30
N ILE A 187 29.37 -14.98 10.36
CA ILE A 187 29.10 -16.32 9.81
C ILE A 187 30.27 -16.92 9.04
N VAL A 188 31.05 -16.14 8.27
CA VAL A 188 32.20 -16.67 7.52
C VAL A 188 33.20 -17.33 8.49
N ARG A 189 33.71 -16.56 9.45
CA ARG A 189 34.63 -17.06 10.48
C ARG A 189 33.97 -18.05 11.45
N GLY A 190 32.67 -17.92 11.67
CA GLY A 190 31.87 -18.81 12.52
C GLY A 190 31.77 -20.21 11.92
N LEU A 191 31.40 -20.33 10.64
CA LEU A 191 31.37 -21.60 9.93
C LEU A 191 32.77 -22.16 9.72
N GLU A 192 33.77 -21.33 9.36
CA GLU A 192 35.18 -21.78 9.29
C GLU A 192 35.62 -22.47 10.59
N LYS A 193 35.29 -21.91 11.76
CA LYS A 193 35.53 -22.54 13.06
C LYS A 193 34.65 -23.78 13.31
N GLY A 194 33.40 -23.75 12.87
CA GLY A 194 32.44 -24.84 13.05
C GLY A 194 32.78 -26.09 12.24
N THR A 195 33.47 -25.94 11.10
CA THR A 195 33.88 -27.01 10.18
C THR A 195 35.37 -27.37 10.27
N GLY A 196 36.12 -26.85 11.26
CA GLY A 196 37.55 -27.16 11.40
C GLY A 196 38.44 -26.60 10.28
N MET A 197 38.05 -25.48 9.68
CA MET A 197 38.80 -24.76 8.64
C MET A 197 39.59 -23.58 9.22
N ASN A 198 40.55 -23.06 8.44
CA ASN A 198 41.32 -21.88 8.84
C ASN A 198 40.45 -20.62 8.85
N SER A 199 40.27 -20.01 10.03
CA SER A 199 39.34 -18.91 10.31
C SER A 199 39.79 -17.55 9.76
N THR A 200 40.35 -17.55 8.55
CA THR A 200 40.90 -16.41 7.82
C THR A 200 39.84 -15.41 7.35
N GLY A 201 38.60 -15.86 7.18
CA GLY A 201 37.50 -15.09 6.60
C GLY A 201 37.48 -15.12 5.07
N THR A 202 37.98 -16.18 4.43
CA THR A 202 38.13 -16.29 2.96
C THR A 202 37.08 -17.15 2.28
N HIS A 203 36.28 -17.94 3.01
CA HIS A 203 35.30 -18.84 2.43
C HIS A 203 33.99 -18.11 2.10
N ASP A 204 33.96 -17.48 0.93
CA ASP A 204 32.90 -16.58 0.45
C ASP A 204 31.65 -17.29 -0.11
N ALA A 205 31.66 -18.62 -0.27
CA ALA A 205 30.53 -19.40 -0.75
C ALA A 205 30.15 -20.62 0.12
N ILE A 206 28.85 -20.94 0.14
CA ILE A 206 28.29 -22.20 0.65
C ILE A 206 27.80 -23.02 -0.54
N PHE A 207 28.28 -24.27 -0.63
CA PHE A 207 27.87 -25.23 -1.65
C PHE A 207 27.03 -26.34 -1.02
N GLU A 208 25.83 -26.55 -1.55
CA GLU A 208 24.91 -27.63 -1.20
C GLU A 208 24.89 -28.68 -2.32
N MET A 209 25.06 -29.94 -1.94
CA MET A 209 25.12 -31.07 -2.86
C MET A 209 24.11 -32.13 -2.46
N ALA A 210 23.38 -32.66 -3.43
CA ALA A 210 22.56 -33.85 -3.29
C ALA A 210 23.44 -35.09 -3.46
N VAL A 211 23.40 -35.95 -2.45
CA VAL A 211 24.31 -37.06 -2.21
C VAL A 211 23.48 -38.33 -2.04
N THR A 212 23.59 -39.25 -3.00
CA THR A 212 22.89 -40.54 -2.97
C THR A 212 23.23 -41.32 -1.71
N VAL A 213 22.22 -41.67 -0.92
CA VAL A 213 22.35 -42.58 0.22
C VAL A 213 21.81 -43.94 -0.20
N GLY A 214 22.55 -45.00 0.10
CA GLY A 214 22.30 -46.30 -0.50
C GLY A 214 21.39 -47.23 0.31
N ASP A 215 20.88 -48.22 -0.41
CA ASP A 215 20.06 -49.31 0.12
C ASP A 215 20.93 -50.43 0.73
N HIS A 216 20.46 -51.68 0.65
CA HIS A 216 21.12 -52.86 1.19
C HIS A 216 22.59 -53.03 0.74
N TYR A 217 22.97 -52.53 -0.45
CA TYR A 217 24.32 -52.72 -1.01
C TYR A 217 25.27 -51.54 -0.79
N ASN A 218 24.78 -50.38 -0.32
CA ASN A 218 25.62 -49.22 0.01
C ASN A 218 25.08 -48.50 1.27
N PRO A 219 25.10 -49.17 2.45
CA PRO A 219 24.48 -48.66 3.67
C PRO A 219 25.28 -47.54 4.36
N HIS A 220 26.36 -47.02 3.74
CA HIS A 220 27.39 -46.24 4.40
C HIS A 220 27.80 -45.00 3.58
N LEU A 221 27.10 -43.89 3.80
CA LEU A 221 27.73 -42.57 3.70
C LEU A 221 28.90 -42.58 4.71
N LEU A 222 30.14 -42.60 4.21
CA LEU A 222 31.32 -42.96 4.99
C LEU A 222 31.57 -41.99 6.15
N ARG A 223 31.15 -42.40 7.34
CA ARG A 223 31.21 -41.64 8.58
C ARG A 223 31.93 -42.40 9.68
N PRO A 224 32.89 -41.75 10.32
CA PRO A 224 33.30 -42.10 11.67
C PRO A 224 32.25 -41.65 12.75
N THR A 225 31.12 -42.38 12.90
CA THR A 225 30.20 -42.39 14.11
C THR A 225 29.23 -41.18 14.37
N ARG A 226 28.02 -41.34 15.02
CA ARG A 226 26.93 -40.28 15.15
C ARG A 226 25.38 -40.65 15.14
N ASN A 227 24.84 -41.69 15.82
CA ASN A 227 23.47 -42.35 15.76
C ASN A 227 22.17 -41.54 15.41
N PRO A 228 21.23 -42.07 14.57
CA PRO A 228 19.90 -41.50 14.29
C PRO A 228 18.70 -42.46 14.61
N ASP A 229 18.93 -43.52 15.40
CA ASP A 229 17.98 -44.51 15.98
C ASP A 229 17.93 -45.95 15.35
N PRO A 230 17.87 -47.06 16.14
CA PRO A 230 18.50 -48.34 15.75
C PRO A 230 17.59 -49.60 15.71
N THR A 231 16.25 -49.47 15.63
CA THR A 231 15.25 -50.52 15.99
C THR A 231 15.30 -51.91 15.30
N LYS A 232 16.24 -52.19 14.38
CA LYS A 232 16.35 -53.47 13.63
C LYS A 232 17.71 -54.17 13.72
N TYR A 233 18.64 -53.72 14.55
CA TYR A 233 20.04 -54.15 14.51
C TYR A 233 20.43 -55.33 15.43
N SER A 234 19.45 -56.08 15.93
CA SER A 234 19.62 -57.01 17.07
C SER A 234 20.06 -58.44 16.73
N THR A 235 20.37 -58.76 15.47
CA THR A 235 20.58 -60.16 15.02
C THR A 235 22.02 -60.62 14.88
N ASN A 236 23.02 -59.75 14.62
CA ASN A 236 24.42 -60.19 14.59
C ASN A 236 25.45 -59.09 14.99
N PRO A 237 25.70 -58.86 16.30
CA PRO A 237 26.63 -57.82 16.77
C PRO A 237 28.11 -58.01 16.38
N GLY A 238 28.50 -59.19 15.87
CA GLY A 238 29.89 -59.48 15.49
C GLY A 238 30.35 -58.87 14.16
N GLU A 239 29.43 -58.41 13.31
CA GLU A 239 29.72 -57.98 11.93
C GLU A 239 30.15 -56.51 11.83
N TYR A 240 30.03 -55.72 12.90
CA TYR A 240 30.33 -54.28 12.94
C TYR A 240 31.41 -54.01 14.00
N GLY A 241 32.61 -54.49 13.68
CA GLY A 241 33.61 -54.92 14.65
C GLY A 241 34.21 -53.85 15.57
N THR A 242 34.27 -54.18 16.86
CA THR A 242 34.91 -53.40 17.95
C THR A 242 36.45 -53.52 17.98
N ASN A 243 37.11 -53.70 16.83
CA ASN A 243 38.54 -53.98 16.73
C ASN A 243 39.28 -53.15 15.65
N GLY A 244 39.02 -51.85 15.61
CA GLY A 244 39.98 -50.89 15.07
C GLY A 244 41.26 -50.93 15.91
N LYS A 245 42.29 -51.65 15.44
CA LYS A 245 43.59 -51.73 16.15
C LYS A 245 44.38 -50.43 15.98
N PHE A 246 44.06 -49.42 16.78
CA PHE A 246 44.90 -48.24 17.00
C PHE A 246 46.21 -48.64 17.70
N SER A 247 47.15 -49.17 16.92
CA SER A 247 48.47 -49.59 17.37
C SER A 247 49.47 -49.38 16.22
N PRO A 248 50.68 -48.84 16.47
CA PRO A 248 51.58 -48.40 15.40
C PRO A 248 51.87 -49.49 14.36
N GLY A 249 51.31 -49.33 13.15
CA GLY A 249 51.47 -50.26 12.03
C GLY A 249 50.17 -50.76 11.40
N ASN A 250 49.03 -50.69 12.08
CA ASN A 250 47.71 -50.98 11.51
C ASN A 250 46.89 -49.69 11.39
N THR A 251 46.35 -49.39 10.21
CA THR A 251 45.42 -48.25 10.02
C THR A 251 43.97 -48.65 10.37
N PRO A 252 43.17 -47.73 10.94
CA PRO A 252 41.76 -47.97 11.30
C PRO A 252 40.83 -47.83 10.08
N PHE A 253 41.19 -48.49 8.98
CA PHE A 253 40.56 -48.37 7.67
C PHE A 253 39.86 -49.69 7.29
N PRO A 254 38.70 -49.68 6.60
CA PRO A 254 38.04 -50.91 6.15
C PRO A 254 39.02 -51.81 5.37
N ALA A 255 39.02 -53.12 5.62
CA ALA A 255 40.06 -53.99 5.04
C ALA A 255 39.80 -54.35 3.57
N SER A 256 38.59 -54.14 3.07
CA SER A 256 38.14 -54.51 1.72
C SER A 256 37.04 -53.57 1.17
N PRO A 257 36.77 -53.56 -0.15
CA PRO A 257 35.71 -52.72 -0.75
C PRO A 257 34.30 -52.94 -0.17
N GLU A 258 33.98 -54.17 0.22
CA GLU A 258 32.67 -54.58 0.73
C GLU A 258 32.46 -54.10 2.17
N GLU A 259 33.51 -54.12 3.00
CA GLU A 259 33.53 -53.44 4.31
C GLU A 259 33.46 -51.92 4.18
N ALA A 260 33.95 -51.35 3.08
CA ALA A 260 33.87 -49.91 2.80
C ALA A 260 32.51 -49.46 2.21
N GLY A 261 31.58 -50.38 1.93
CA GLY A 261 30.31 -50.07 1.24
C GLY A 261 30.47 -49.59 -0.21
N ILE A 262 31.64 -49.83 -0.81
CA ILE A 262 32.00 -49.36 -2.16
C ILE A 262 31.52 -50.32 -3.25
N GLY A 263 31.44 -51.61 -2.93
CA GLY A 263 31.03 -52.68 -3.84
C GLY A 263 31.55 -54.02 -3.35
N LYS A 264 31.27 -55.10 -4.09
CA LYS A 264 31.64 -56.46 -3.66
C LYS A 264 33.15 -56.71 -3.74
N ASN A 265 33.70 -57.47 -2.80
CA ASN A 265 35.10 -57.88 -2.80
C ASN A 265 35.45 -58.69 -4.06
N GLY A 266 36.57 -58.35 -4.69
CA GLY A 266 37.00 -58.91 -5.97
C GLY A 266 36.29 -58.37 -7.22
N ASP A 267 35.36 -57.41 -7.11
CA ASP A 267 34.87 -56.65 -8.26
C ASP A 267 35.94 -55.61 -8.69
N PRO A 268 36.50 -55.68 -9.92
CA PRO A 268 37.59 -54.79 -10.33
C PRO A 268 37.27 -53.30 -10.24
N ALA A 269 36.00 -52.90 -10.35
CA ALA A 269 35.60 -51.50 -10.18
C ALA A 269 35.61 -51.10 -8.69
N ALA A 270 35.07 -51.96 -7.82
CA ALA A 270 35.05 -51.73 -6.38
C ALA A 270 36.47 -51.69 -5.78
N GLU A 271 37.34 -52.63 -6.18
CA GLU A 271 38.75 -52.66 -5.79
C GLU A 271 39.49 -51.39 -6.24
N ALA A 272 39.20 -50.86 -7.43
CA ALA A 272 39.80 -49.63 -7.92
C ALA A 272 39.34 -48.37 -7.16
N VAL A 273 38.05 -48.26 -6.84
CA VAL A 273 37.52 -47.15 -6.03
C VAL A 273 38.04 -47.24 -4.59
N TYR A 274 38.05 -48.43 -4.00
CA TYR A 274 38.59 -48.69 -2.67
C TYR A 274 40.10 -48.40 -2.57
N ALA A 275 40.89 -48.77 -3.58
CA ALA A 275 42.31 -48.42 -3.64
C ALA A 275 42.55 -46.90 -3.71
N ASN A 276 41.73 -46.17 -4.50
CA ASN A 276 41.79 -44.70 -4.55
C ASN A 276 41.37 -44.07 -3.19
N TYR A 277 40.31 -44.57 -2.55
CA TYR A 277 39.89 -44.15 -1.22
C TYR A 277 41.00 -44.37 -0.18
N LYS A 278 41.66 -45.53 -0.20
CA LYS A 278 42.78 -45.87 0.70
C LYS A 278 43.99 -44.98 0.48
N ALA A 279 44.31 -44.64 -0.76
CA ALA A 279 45.35 -43.67 -1.09
C ALA A 279 45.00 -42.25 -0.60
N ALA A 280 43.74 -41.81 -0.77
CA ALA A 280 43.26 -40.51 -0.29
C ALA A 280 43.33 -40.39 1.23
N TYR A 281 42.75 -41.36 1.94
CA TYR A 281 42.71 -41.41 3.40
C TYR A 281 44.11 -41.34 4.01
N ASN A 282 45.05 -42.16 3.51
CA ASN A 282 46.44 -42.14 3.97
C ASN A 282 47.13 -40.80 3.67
N ALA A 283 46.84 -40.16 2.52
CA ALA A 283 47.37 -38.84 2.20
C ALA A 283 46.80 -37.73 3.10
N TRP A 284 45.51 -37.82 3.48
CA TRP A 284 44.88 -36.86 4.40
C TRP A 284 45.41 -37.02 5.83
N ALA A 285 45.57 -38.26 6.32
CA ALA A 285 46.13 -38.56 7.63
C ALA A 285 47.55 -37.98 7.85
N ILE A 286 48.32 -37.90 6.75
CA ILE A 286 49.62 -37.23 6.70
C ILE A 286 49.44 -35.71 6.60
N GLN A 287 48.58 -35.22 5.71
CA GLN A 287 48.42 -33.77 5.48
C GLN A 287 47.89 -33.03 6.72
N SER A 288 46.86 -33.58 7.38
CA SER A 288 46.24 -33.03 8.58
C SER A 288 47.24 -32.66 9.68
N HIS A 289 48.30 -33.45 9.81
CA HIS A 289 49.23 -33.39 10.95
C HIS A 289 50.68 -33.08 10.58
N SER A 290 51.06 -33.13 9.29
CA SER A 290 52.46 -33.09 8.86
C SER A 290 52.72 -32.37 7.53
N ASP A 291 51.74 -31.65 6.95
CA ASP A 291 52.02 -30.73 5.83
C ASP A 291 53.08 -29.68 6.22
N PRO A 292 54.08 -29.36 5.37
CA PRO A 292 55.05 -28.31 5.66
C PRO A 292 54.43 -26.93 5.91
N ASP A 293 53.30 -26.60 5.27
CA ASP A 293 52.55 -25.38 5.56
C ASP A 293 51.50 -25.66 6.64
N VAL A 294 51.54 -24.89 7.73
CA VAL A 294 50.57 -24.99 8.82
C VAL A 294 49.15 -24.67 8.37
N ASN A 295 48.96 -23.87 7.32
CA ASN A 295 47.64 -23.50 6.79
C ASN A 295 46.97 -24.63 5.98
N ASN A 296 47.74 -25.63 5.54
CA ASN A 296 47.25 -26.82 4.84
C ASN A 296 46.88 -27.96 5.81
N ARG A 297 47.20 -27.82 7.11
CA ARG A 297 46.87 -28.77 8.17
C ARG A 297 45.42 -28.58 8.62
N PHE A 298 44.82 -29.62 9.19
CA PHE A 298 43.41 -29.62 9.60
C PHE A 298 43.18 -30.64 10.73
N PRO A 299 42.14 -30.49 11.59
CA PRO A 299 42.02 -31.19 12.86
C PRO A 299 41.34 -32.55 12.70
N TRP A 300 41.88 -33.36 11.80
CA TRP A 300 41.32 -34.65 11.52
C TRP A 300 41.59 -35.62 12.67
N THR A 301 40.61 -35.75 13.56
CA THR A 301 40.53 -36.94 14.40
C THR A 301 40.30 -38.14 13.48
N GLU A 302 40.98 -39.28 13.72
CA GLU A 302 40.70 -40.54 12.98
C GLU A 302 39.26 -41.05 13.21
N LEU A 303 38.52 -40.33 14.06
CA LEU A 303 37.15 -40.49 14.48
C LEU A 303 36.20 -39.46 13.85
N GLY A 304 36.62 -38.67 12.85
CA GLY A 304 35.75 -37.89 11.95
C GLY A 304 34.86 -36.81 12.58
N TYR A 305 35.23 -36.30 13.75
CA TYR A 305 34.62 -35.11 14.33
C TYR A 305 35.57 -33.92 14.18
N THR A 306 35.04 -32.77 13.75
CA THR A 306 35.75 -31.51 13.88
C THR A 306 35.73 -31.08 15.34
N TYR A 307 36.91 -30.94 15.93
CA TYR A 307 37.09 -30.32 17.25
C TYR A 307 36.61 -28.85 17.21
N HIS A 308 36.12 -28.28 18.33
CA HIS A 308 35.63 -26.89 18.34
C HIS A 308 36.78 -25.91 18.07
N TRP A 309 36.91 -25.39 16.84
CA TRP A 309 38.12 -24.70 16.42
C TRP A 309 38.24 -23.28 16.98
N GLY A 310 38.78 -23.23 18.21
CA GLY A 310 38.99 -22.05 19.02
C GLY A 310 37.72 -21.54 19.70
N GLN A 311 37.17 -22.32 20.65
CA GLN A 311 36.41 -21.80 21.82
C GLN A 311 36.00 -22.78 22.94
N ALA A 312 36.39 -24.07 22.93
CA ALA A 312 36.18 -24.93 24.09
C ALA A 312 36.91 -24.34 25.33
N GLN A 313 36.20 -24.14 26.44
CA GLN A 313 36.75 -23.41 27.61
C GLN A 313 37.84 -24.21 28.36
N ASN A 314 37.84 -25.52 28.18
CA ASN A 314 38.88 -26.46 28.60
C ASN A 314 39.09 -27.47 27.47
N VAL A 315 40.25 -28.13 27.41
CA VAL A 315 40.46 -29.26 26.50
C VAL A 315 39.48 -30.39 26.88
N PRO A 316 38.61 -30.85 25.96
CA PRO A 316 37.75 -32.02 26.15
C PRO A 316 38.53 -33.26 26.59
N SER A 317 37.99 -34.00 27.56
CA SER A 317 38.61 -35.22 28.10
C SER A 317 38.09 -36.52 27.48
N LYS A 318 37.00 -36.40 26.71
CA LYS A 318 36.18 -37.47 26.11
C LYS A 318 35.31 -36.89 25.00
N LEU A 319 34.84 -37.76 24.10
CA LEU A 319 34.07 -37.33 22.92
C LEU A 319 32.81 -36.50 23.25
N SER A 320 32.11 -36.81 24.35
CA SER A 320 30.86 -36.12 24.74
C SER A 320 31.04 -34.64 25.10
N GLU A 321 32.28 -34.16 25.20
CA GLU A 321 32.63 -32.76 25.49
C GLU A 321 33.01 -31.98 24.21
N VAL A 322 33.08 -32.65 23.06
CA VAL A 322 33.32 -32.01 21.75
C VAL A 322 32.07 -31.25 21.30
N GLN A 323 32.30 -30.03 20.80
CA GLN A 323 31.28 -29.20 20.17
C GLN A 323 31.78 -28.89 18.75
N GLY A 324 30.93 -28.99 17.73
CA GLY A 324 31.34 -28.85 16.34
C GLY A 324 30.27 -29.37 15.38
N LEU A 325 30.56 -29.36 14.08
CA LEU A 325 29.71 -29.97 13.05
C LEU A 325 30.21 -31.39 12.74
N SER A 326 29.31 -32.31 12.36
CA SER A 326 29.73 -33.63 11.90
C SER A 326 30.42 -33.52 10.53
N GLU A 327 31.56 -34.18 10.36
CA GLU A 327 32.22 -34.30 9.06
C GLU A 327 31.67 -35.51 8.27
N PHE A 328 31.58 -35.35 6.97
CA PHE A 328 31.46 -36.43 6.00
C PHE A 328 32.44 -36.15 4.85
N ILE A 329 33.07 -37.21 4.34
CA ILE A 329 34.00 -37.14 3.19
C ILE A 329 33.25 -37.56 1.93
N LEU A 330 33.24 -36.68 0.92
CA LEU A 330 32.78 -37.05 -0.43
C LEU A 330 33.96 -37.56 -1.28
N LEU A 331 33.79 -38.74 -1.86
CA LEU A 331 34.78 -39.39 -2.72
C LEU A 331 34.30 -39.34 -4.17
N GLY A 332 35.16 -38.88 -5.09
CA GLY A 332 34.87 -38.88 -6.52
C GLY A 332 34.83 -40.30 -7.09
N GLY A 333 33.76 -40.65 -7.80
CA GLY A 333 33.63 -41.96 -8.43
C GLY A 333 34.51 -42.12 -9.67
N THR A 334 35.10 -43.31 -9.86
CA THR A 334 35.72 -43.68 -11.14
C THR A 334 34.63 -44.05 -12.15
N GLY A 335 33.91 -43.04 -12.66
CA GLY A 335 32.69 -43.18 -13.47
C GLY A 335 32.84 -44.02 -14.74
N ASN A 336 32.74 -45.34 -14.59
CA ASN A 336 32.59 -46.36 -15.62
C ASN A 336 32.16 -47.69 -14.96
N SER A 337 31.39 -48.49 -15.69
CA SER A 337 30.81 -49.80 -15.35
C SER A 337 29.78 -49.86 -14.19
N ASP A 338 28.61 -50.40 -14.57
CA ASP A 338 27.46 -50.80 -13.74
C ASP A 338 26.60 -49.70 -13.08
N SER A 339 25.50 -49.35 -13.73
CA SER A 339 24.47 -48.43 -13.24
C SER A 339 23.65 -48.96 -12.05
N THR A 340 23.89 -50.19 -11.58
CA THR A 340 23.24 -50.75 -10.38
C THR A 340 24.10 -50.64 -9.12
N LYS A 341 25.34 -50.13 -9.20
CA LYS A 341 26.32 -50.17 -8.08
C LYS A 341 27.07 -48.85 -7.84
N THR A 342 26.33 -47.76 -7.72
CA THR A 342 26.89 -46.40 -7.58
C THR A 342 27.60 -46.17 -6.23
N PRO A 343 28.81 -45.56 -6.21
CA PRO A 343 29.50 -45.17 -4.97
C PRO A 343 28.72 -44.16 -4.13
N SER A 344 28.91 -44.20 -2.80
CA SER A 344 28.16 -43.39 -1.84
C SER A 344 28.23 -41.90 -2.20
N GLY A 345 27.07 -41.28 -2.40
CA GLY A 345 26.97 -39.85 -2.67
C GLY A 345 26.92 -39.41 -4.13
N THR A 346 27.06 -40.31 -5.10
CA THR A 346 27.13 -39.93 -6.53
C THR A 346 25.95 -40.43 -7.36
N ASN A 347 25.78 -39.89 -8.57
CA ASN A 347 24.94 -40.44 -9.64
C ASN A 347 25.67 -41.58 -10.39
N GLU A 348 25.00 -42.24 -11.32
CA GLU A 348 25.57 -43.36 -12.14
C GLU A 348 26.86 -42.99 -12.90
N GLU A 349 27.19 -41.71 -13.06
CA GLU A 349 28.42 -41.23 -13.70
C GLU A 349 29.56 -40.90 -12.71
N GLY A 350 29.35 -41.09 -11.41
CA GLY A 350 30.31 -40.74 -10.35
C GLY A 350 30.35 -39.25 -9.98
N LYS A 351 29.27 -38.49 -10.25
CA LYS A 351 29.15 -37.05 -10.03
C LYS A 351 28.11 -36.73 -8.93
N VAL A 352 28.30 -35.63 -8.20
CA VAL A 352 27.30 -35.12 -7.22
C VAL A 352 26.36 -34.14 -7.91
N VAL A 353 25.11 -33.97 -7.47
CA VAL A 353 24.21 -32.94 -8.05
C VAL A 353 24.26 -31.69 -7.18
N VAL A 354 24.55 -30.53 -7.76
CA VAL A 354 24.54 -29.27 -6.98
C VAL A 354 23.10 -28.78 -6.78
N VAL A 355 22.71 -28.61 -5.52
CA VAL A 355 21.36 -28.20 -5.11
C VAL A 355 21.27 -26.69 -4.91
N GLY A 356 22.35 -26.11 -4.35
CA GLY A 356 22.39 -24.73 -3.93
C GLY A 356 23.81 -24.18 -3.90
N ILE A 357 23.94 -22.93 -4.30
CA ILE A 357 25.15 -22.10 -4.23
C ILE A 357 24.70 -20.77 -3.64
N TYR A 358 25.33 -20.35 -2.54
CA TYR A 358 25.00 -19.10 -1.87
C TYR A 358 26.30 -18.38 -1.49
N ALA A 359 26.30 -17.04 -1.51
CA ALA A 359 27.37 -16.31 -0.85
C ALA A 359 27.23 -16.51 0.66
N THR A 360 28.33 -16.78 1.37
CA THR A 360 28.29 -17.27 2.78
C THR A 360 27.52 -16.34 3.72
N GLN A 361 27.54 -15.02 3.49
CA GLN A 361 26.74 -14.08 4.28
C GLN A 361 25.26 -14.03 3.88
N SER A 362 24.92 -14.25 2.62
CA SER A 362 23.52 -14.30 2.16
C SER A 362 22.75 -15.52 2.69
N TYR A 363 23.48 -16.58 3.03
CA TYR A 363 22.91 -17.87 3.44
C TYR A 363 21.98 -17.76 4.66
N ILE A 364 22.26 -16.88 5.64
CA ILE A 364 21.35 -16.66 6.81
C ILE A 364 20.01 -16.04 6.44
N TYR A 365 19.87 -15.46 5.25
CA TYR A 365 18.65 -14.78 4.82
C TYR A 365 17.68 -15.71 4.07
N THR A 366 17.96 -17.02 4.05
CA THR A 366 17.22 -18.04 3.29
C THR A 366 16.35 -18.96 4.16
N LYS A 367 16.15 -18.68 5.47
CA LYS A 367 15.50 -19.63 6.40
C LYS A 367 14.06 -19.97 5.97
N ASN A 368 13.81 -21.23 5.64
CA ASN A 368 12.59 -21.67 4.95
C ASN A 368 12.15 -23.09 5.34
N ASP A 369 10.87 -23.41 5.15
CA ASP A 369 10.33 -24.76 5.41
C ASP A 369 10.61 -25.77 4.27
N GLY A 370 10.90 -25.26 3.08
CA GLY A 370 11.03 -25.98 1.80
C GLY A 370 10.18 -25.35 0.69
N THR A 371 9.26 -24.44 1.04
CA THR A 371 8.33 -23.77 0.13
C THR A 371 8.30 -22.24 0.31
N GLN A 372 8.49 -21.75 1.53
CA GLN A 372 8.41 -20.33 1.90
C GLN A 372 9.38 -20.01 3.05
N LEU A 373 9.70 -18.72 3.21
CA LEU A 373 10.47 -18.21 4.34
C LEU A 373 9.74 -18.52 5.66
N SER A 374 10.44 -19.12 6.63
CA SER A 374 9.84 -19.66 7.85
C SER A 374 10.81 -19.66 9.03
N ASN A 375 10.26 -19.47 10.23
CA ASN A 375 10.95 -19.61 11.52
C ASN A 375 10.39 -20.78 12.35
N ALA A 376 9.72 -21.75 11.70
CA ALA A 376 9.28 -22.99 12.34
C ALA A 376 10.48 -23.84 12.80
N ALA A 377 10.24 -24.78 13.73
CA ALA A 377 11.29 -25.61 14.32
C ALA A 377 11.97 -26.58 13.33
N ASP A 378 11.35 -26.83 12.18
CA ASP A 378 11.81 -27.65 11.06
C ASP A 378 12.28 -26.83 9.84
N ALA A 379 12.30 -25.49 9.97
CA ALA A 379 12.79 -24.57 8.95
C ALA A 379 14.32 -24.47 8.96
N GLN A 380 14.93 -24.34 7.79
CA GLN A 380 16.38 -24.36 7.61
C GLN A 380 16.87 -23.29 6.65
N TYR A 381 18.14 -22.92 6.79
CA TYR A 381 18.86 -22.18 5.76
C TYR A 381 19.18 -23.10 4.56
N GLY A 382 19.26 -22.50 3.37
CA GLY A 382 19.55 -23.19 2.12
C GLY A 382 18.46 -24.18 1.70
N ASN A 383 18.84 -25.44 1.47
CA ASN A 383 18.06 -26.56 0.90
C ASN A 383 17.70 -26.44 -0.60
N GLY A 384 18.38 -25.56 -1.34
CA GLY A 384 18.03 -25.18 -2.71
C GLY A 384 16.91 -24.15 -2.79
N PHE A 385 16.51 -23.53 -1.68
CA PHE A 385 15.53 -22.46 -1.64
C PHE A 385 16.08 -21.15 -2.22
N ALA A 386 15.35 -20.54 -3.16
CA ALA A 386 15.86 -19.41 -3.94
C ALA A 386 15.52 -18.01 -3.37
N SER A 387 14.56 -17.89 -2.44
CA SER A 387 14.15 -16.58 -1.92
C SER A 387 14.98 -16.13 -0.71
N PHE A 388 15.15 -14.82 -0.57
CA PHE A 388 15.97 -14.18 0.46
C PHE A 388 15.21 -13.07 1.20
N ASN A 389 15.47 -12.89 2.49
CA ASN A 389 14.95 -11.80 3.32
C ASN A 389 16.07 -11.15 4.14
N VAL A 390 16.77 -10.19 3.54
CA VAL A 390 17.92 -9.49 4.10
C VAL A 390 17.47 -8.42 5.09
N THR A 391 17.71 -8.67 6.37
CA THR A 391 17.32 -7.81 7.51
C THR A 391 18.51 -7.17 8.23
N GLY A 392 19.69 -7.17 7.59
CA GLY A 392 20.93 -6.62 8.12
C GLY A 392 22.02 -6.52 7.03
N PRO A 393 23.31 -6.41 7.41
CA PRO A 393 24.43 -6.42 6.47
C PRO A 393 24.49 -7.71 5.63
N CYS A 394 24.89 -7.62 4.36
CA CYS A 394 25.10 -8.77 3.48
C CYS A 394 26.06 -8.38 2.35
N ASN A 395 27.25 -8.96 2.24
CA ASN A 395 28.22 -8.50 1.22
C ASN A 395 27.76 -8.75 -0.23
N THR A 396 27.23 -9.94 -0.50
CA THR A 396 26.94 -10.48 -1.83
C THR A 396 25.68 -11.32 -1.78
N LEU A 397 24.88 -11.36 -2.86
CA LEU A 397 23.70 -12.23 -3.00
C LEU A 397 23.62 -12.79 -4.42
N TRP A 398 23.53 -14.11 -4.55
CA TRP A 398 23.34 -14.82 -5.83
C TRP A 398 22.02 -15.60 -5.81
N ALA A 399 21.18 -15.43 -6.83
CA ALA A 399 19.80 -15.94 -6.84
C ALA A 399 19.36 -16.53 -8.19
N GLY A 400 18.42 -17.47 -8.19
CA GLY A 400 17.81 -18.06 -9.38
C GLY A 400 18.46 -19.38 -9.83
N ALA A 401 18.01 -19.92 -10.97
CA ALA A 401 18.27 -21.31 -11.38
C ALA A 401 19.72 -21.63 -11.74
N ALA A 402 20.61 -20.64 -11.91
CA ALA A 402 22.05 -20.92 -11.95
C ALA A 402 22.60 -21.30 -10.57
N PHE A 403 21.94 -20.87 -9.49
CA PHE A 403 22.44 -20.97 -8.12
C PHE A 403 21.57 -21.85 -7.20
N GLN A 404 20.26 -21.98 -7.43
CA GLN A 404 19.37 -22.80 -6.58
C GLN A 404 18.34 -23.61 -7.38
N VAL A 405 18.21 -24.92 -7.12
CA VAL A 405 17.25 -25.81 -7.83
C VAL A 405 15.78 -25.52 -7.53
N GLY A 406 15.49 -24.82 -6.43
CA GLY A 406 14.15 -24.35 -6.08
C GLY A 406 13.68 -23.16 -6.93
N ALA A 407 14.55 -22.54 -7.73
CA ALA A 407 14.18 -21.45 -8.62
C ALA A 407 13.40 -21.97 -9.85
N ARG A 408 12.09 -21.70 -9.86
CA ARG A 408 11.11 -22.14 -10.85
C ARG A 408 10.30 -20.95 -11.36
N ARG A 409 9.51 -21.17 -12.41
CA ARG A 409 8.66 -20.13 -13.01
C ARG A 409 7.21 -20.22 -12.52
N ASP A 410 7.01 -20.69 -11.28
CA ASP A 410 5.71 -21.12 -10.78
C ASP A 410 4.82 -19.95 -10.33
N ALA A 411 3.71 -19.74 -11.03
CA ALA A 411 2.88 -18.53 -10.92
C ALA A 411 2.28 -18.28 -9.52
N GLY A 412 2.12 -19.32 -8.70
CA GLY A 412 1.58 -19.22 -7.33
C GLY A 412 2.62 -18.93 -6.24
N SER A 413 3.92 -18.90 -6.58
CA SER A 413 5.01 -18.71 -5.61
C SER A 413 6.23 -18.05 -6.28
N PRO A 414 6.12 -16.77 -6.69
CA PRO A 414 7.24 -16.05 -7.31
C PRO A 414 8.42 -15.93 -6.34
N HIS A 415 9.63 -16.05 -6.86
CA HIS A 415 10.84 -15.95 -6.05
C HIS A 415 11.16 -14.48 -5.71
N THR A 416 11.58 -14.27 -4.46
CA THR A 416 11.70 -12.93 -3.87
C THR A 416 13.06 -12.70 -3.26
N ILE A 417 13.62 -11.51 -3.47
CA ILE A 417 14.67 -10.94 -2.64
C ILE A 417 14.07 -9.72 -1.95
N THR A 418 13.81 -9.83 -0.65
CA THR A 418 13.39 -8.70 0.18
C THR A 418 14.61 -8.15 0.91
N ILE A 419 14.90 -6.87 0.71
CA ILE A 419 15.86 -6.10 1.51
C ILE A 419 15.04 -5.18 2.41
N GLY A 420 15.02 -5.46 3.72
CA GLY A 420 14.31 -4.63 4.70
C GLY A 420 14.99 -3.28 4.92
N PRO A 421 14.39 -2.36 5.72
CA PRO A 421 14.95 -1.03 5.97
C PRO A 421 16.38 -1.05 6.55
N GLU A 422 16.68 -2.01 7.43
CA GLU A 422 18.01 -2.24 8.01
C GLU A 422 18.91 -3.15 7.13
N GLY A 423 18.41 -3.57 5.96
CA GLY A 423 19.13 -4.44 5.03
C GLY A 423 20.17 -3.65 4.22
N LEU A 424 21.42 -4.09 4.25
CA LEU A 424 22.54 -3.39 3.62
C LEU A 424 23.34 -4.36 2.74
N VAL A 425 23.04 -4.38 1.43
CA VAL A 425 23.73 -5.23 0.46
C VAL A 425 24.98 -4.55 -0.09
N SER A 426 26.15 -5.06 0.33
CA SER A 426 27.48 -4.45 0.25
C SER A 426 27.60 -3.12 1.01
N THR A 427 28.67 -2.95 1.79
CA THR A 427 29.03 -1.66 2.39
C THR A 427 30.54 -1.41 2.27
N ALA A 428 31.04 -0.26 2.74
CA ALA A 428 32.48 0.01 2.77
C ALA A 428 33.22 -0.87 3.80
N GLU A 429 32.53 -1.24 4.88
CA GLU A 429 33.01 -2.10 5.97
C GLU A 429 32.87 -3.59 5.64
N ASN A 430 31.93 -3.92 4.76
CA ASN A 430 31.59 -5.28 4.33
C ASN A 430 31.37 -5.34 2.80
N PRO A 431 32.44 -5.15 2.00
CA PRO A 431 32.34 -5.09 0.55
C PRO A 431 32.06 -6.47 -0.07
N GLY A 432 31.22 -6.50 -1.10
CA GLY A 432 30.95 -7.70 -1.89
C GLY A 432 30.40 -7.39 -3.28
N GLN A 433 29.83 -8.39 -3.94
CA GLN A 433 29.50 -8.30 -5.37
C GLN A 433 28.11 -7.68 -5.63
N GLY A 434 27.41 -7.21 -4.60
CA GLY A 434 26.02 -6.75 -4.70
C GLY A 434 25.06 -7.92 -5.00
N ILE A 435 24.01 -7.67 -5.79
CA ILE A 435 23.00 -8.68 -6.16
C ILE A 435 23.22 -9.18 -7.59
N LEU A 436 23.16 -10.50 -7.78
CA LEU A 436 23.04 -11.18 -9.07
C LEU A 436 21.79 -12.07 -9.08
N VAL A 437 20.84 -11.76 -9.96
CA VAL A 437 19.68 -12.61 -10.25
C VAL A 437 19.93 -13.29 -11.59
N SER A 438 20.16 -14.61 -11.57
CA SER A 438 20.43 -15.40 -12.78
C SER A 438 19.19 -15.57 -13.67
N SER A 439 18.03 -15.90 -13.09
CA SER A 439 16.81 -16.21 -13.85
C SER A 439 15.93 -15.00 -14.16
N GLN A 440 15.15 -15.12 -15.23
CA GLN A 440 13.96 -14.29 -15.46
C GLN A 440 12.87 -14.56 -14.40
N ASP A 441 11.91 -13.63 -14.28
CA ASP A 441 10.66 -13.81 -13.50
C ASP A 441 10.85 -13.71 -11.96
N TYR A 442 11.77 -12.85 -11.54
CA TYR A 442 12.15 -12.61 -10.13
C TYR A 442 11.66 -11.27 -9.60
N THR A 443 11.28 -11.21 -8.32
CA THR A 443 10.92 -9.95 -7.64
C THR A 443 11.99 -9.54 -6.63
N VAL A 444 12.54 -8.34 -6.76
CA VAL A 444 13.42 -7.69 -5.78
C VAL A 444 12.66 -6.53 -5.13
N THR A 445 12.51 -6.55 -3.81
CA THR A 445 11.88 -5.48 -3.04
C THR A 445 12.91 -4.85 -2.13
N ASN A 446 13.28 -3.59 -2.35
CA ASN A 446 14.30 -2.88 -1.57
C ASN A 446 13.70 -1.71 -0.77
N ALA A 447 13.78 -1.80 0.55
CA ALA A 447 13.55 -0.70 1.48
C ALA A 447 14.83 -0.22 2.18
N GLY A 448 15.95 -0.94 2.01
CA GLY A 448 17.26 -0.65 2.61
C GLY A 448 18.25 -0.10 1.57
N SER A 449 19.51 -0.54 1.65
CA SER A 449 20.56 -0.12 0.71
C SER A 449 21.12 -1.28 -0.11
N ILE A 450 21.38 -1.02 -1.40
CA ILE A 450 22.06 -1.94 -2.32
C ILE A 450 23.19 -1.19 -3.04
N THR A 451 24.40 -1.73 -2.99
CA THR A 451 25.53 -1.34 -3.85
C THR A 451 26.40 -2.57 -4.15
N ALA A 452 27.63 -2.38 -4.61
CA ALA A 452 28.65 -3.42 -4.70
C ALA A 452 30.05 -2.82 -4.45
N ASN A 453 31.07 -3.66 -4.40
CA ASN A 453 32.46 -3.24 -4.44
C ASN A 453 32.85 -2.87 -5.89
N PRO A 454 33.56 -1.75 -6.14
CA PRO A 454 34.04 -1.39 -7.47
C PRO A 454 34.87 -2.49 -8.14
N ASP A 455 34.82 -2.52 -9.48
CA ASP A 455 35.59 -3.39 -10.37
C ASP A 455 35.52 -4.90 -10.05
N THR A 456 34.52 -5.31 -9.26
CA THR A 456 34.35 -6.67 -8.75
C THR A 456 33.27 -7.40 -9.56
N LYS A 457 33.62 -8.55 -10.11
CA LYS A 457 32.69 -9.41 -10.85
C LYS A 457 31.67 -10.07 -9.92
N LYS A 458 30.45 -10.26 -10.41
CA LYS A 458 29.44 -11.15 -9.84
C LYS A 458 29.74 -12.58 -10.28
N PHE A 459 30.09 -13.46 -9.34
CA PHE A 459 30.40 -14.88 -9.55
C PHE A 459 31.40 -15.13 -10.71
N ASN A 460 32.46 -14.31 -10.78
CA ASN A 460 33.46 -14.29 -11.86
C ASN A 460 32.93 -14.09 -13.30
N ILE A 461 31.66 -13.72 -13.50
CA ILE A 461 31.09 -13.43 -14.82
C ILE A 461 31.64 -12.09 -15.34
N ALA A 462 32.28 -12.08 -16.50
CA ALA A 462 32.79 -10.85 -17.11
C ALA A 462 31.66 -9.96 -17.66
N GLY A 463 31.86 -8.64 -17.59
CA GLY A 463 30.85 -7.64 -17.92
C GLY A 463 29.87 -7.34 -16.78
N THR A 464 30.04 -7.96 -15.60
CA THR A 464 29.22 -7.71 -14.40
C THR A 464 29.89 -6.78 -13.38
N GLU A 465 31.16 -6.45 -13.65
CA GLU A 465 31.93 -5.45 -12.92
C GLU A 465 31.18 -4.11 -12.86
N ASN A 466 31.22 -3.47 -11.70
CA ASN A 466 30.56 -2.20 -11.42
C ASN A 466 29.02 -2.15 -11.58
N ILE A 467 28.32 -3.28 -11.44
CA ILE A 467 26.83 -3.30 -11.35
C ILE A 467 26.39 -3.54 -9.91
N ALA A 468 25.45 -2.76 -9.35
CA ALA A 468 24.91 -3.02 -8.01
C ALA A 468 23.88 -4.18 -8.03
N LEU A 469 22.79 -4.05 -8.79
CA LEU A 469 21.79 -5.10 -9.04
C LEU A 469 21.76 -5.50 -10.52
N LEU A 470 21.98 -6.79 -10.81
CA LEU A 470 21.87 -7.35 -12.17
C LEU A 470 20.78 -8.42 -12.26
N PHE A 471 19.82 -8.23 -13.15
CA PHE A 471 18.94 -9.28 -13.69
C PHE A 471 19.57 -9.84 -14.98
N LYS A 472 20.26 -10.98 -14.88
CA LYS A 472 20.94 -11.63 -16.01
C LYS A 472 19.96 -12.28 -17.00
N GLY A 473 18.83 -12.79 -16.50
CA GLY A 473 17.72 -13.23 -17.34
C GLY A 473 17.94 -14.54 -18.11
N ASP A 474 18.74 -15.46 -17.56
CA ASP A 474 18.93 -16.80 -18.12
C ASP A 474 17.62 -17.60 -18.17
N ALA A 475 17.50 -18.43 -19.22
CA ALA A 475 16.36 -19.32 -19.40
C ALA A 475 16.43 -20.50 -18.41
N ALA A 476 15.54 -20.52 -17.43
CA ALA A 476 15.37 -21.66 -16.54
C ALA A 476 14.82 -22.87 -17.33
N PRO A 477 15.33 -24.10 -17.12
CA PRO A 477 14.97 -25.26 -17.93
C PRO A 477 13.55 -25.82 -17.72
N TYR A 478 12.72 -25.21 -16.86
CA TYR A 478 11.43 -25.75 -16.46
C TYR A 478 10.21 -24.88 -16.80
N SER A 479 9.23 -25.56 -17.41
CA SER A 479 7.88 -25.11 -17.83
C SER A 479 7.79 -24.12 -18.99
N SER A 480 7.05 -24.54 -20.02
CA SER A 480 6.54 -23.70 -21.10
C SER A 480 5.21 -23.05 -20.67
N GLN A 481 5.27 -22.04 -19.80
CA GLN A 481 4.08 -21.24 -19.49
C GLN A 481 3.82 -20.22 -20.59
N ASN A 482 2.58 -20.16 -21.06
CA ASN A 482 2.14 -19.25 -22.12
C ASN A 482 1.84 -17.84 -21.56
N ARG A 483 2.79 -17.27 -20.82
CA ARG A 483 2.71 -15.96 -20.15
C ARG A 483 3.96 -15.12 -20.42
N VAL A 484 3.82 -13.79 -20.34
CA VAL A 484 4.97 -12.89 -20.29
C VAL A 484 5.66 -13.08 -18.94
N LEU A 485 6.97 -13.34 -18.96
CA LEU A 485 7.83 -13.44 -17.77
C LEU A 485 8.41 -12.07 -17.47
N LYS A 486 8.37 -11.63 -16.20
CA LYS A 486 8.71 -10.25 -15.82
C LYS A 486 9.65 -10.18 -14.61
N ASN A 487 10.83 -9.63 -14.83
CA ASN A 487 11.72 -9.19 -13.76
C ASN A 487 11.08 -7.98 -13.07
N THR A 488 10.96 -7.97 -11.74
CA THR A 488 10.31 -6.89 -10.99
C THR A 488 11.24 -6.32 -9.94
N LEU A 489 11.39 -5.00 -9.90
CA LEU A 489 12.09 -4.26 -8.85
C LEU A 489 11.14 -3.26 -8.20
N ILE A 490 10.96 -3.34 -6.90
CA ILE A 490 10.18 -2.39 -6.09
C ILE A 490 11.16 -1.69 -5.15
N ASN A 491 11.54 -0.45 -5.44
CA ASN A 491 12.55 0.30 -4.68
C ASN A 491 11.93 1.49 -3.92
N SER A 492 11.88 1.41 -2.60
CA SER A 492 11.68 2.55 -1.68
C SER A 492 12.97 2.97 -0.95
N GLY A 493 13.99 2.12 -0.96
CA GLY A 493 15.32 2.39 -0.40
C GLY A 493 16.30 3.07 -1.37
N THR A 494 17.60 2.84 -1.17
CA THR A 494 18.68 3.37 -2.00
C THR A 494 19.38 2.27 -2.81
N ILE A 495 19.55 2.47 -4.11
CA ILE A 495 20.40 1.63 -4.96
C ILE A 495 21.49 2.50 -5.59
N THR A 496 22.73 2.30 -5.18
CA THR A 496 23.86 3.15 -5.58
C THR A 496 24.86 2.36 -6.41
N ALA A 497 25.15 2.84 -7.61
CA ALA A 497 26.12 2.24 -8.49
C ALA A 497 27.56 2.32 -7.92
N PRO A 498 28.34 1.24 -8.02
CA PRO A 498 29.73 1.21 -7.58
C PRO A 498 30.70 1.84 -8.60
N GLY A 499 31.84 2.35 -8.12
CA GLY A 499 32.93 2.80 -8.98
C GLY A 499 32.61 4.03 -9.83
N ALA A 500 33.41 4.27 -10.87
CA ALA A 500 33.34 5.48 -11.71
C ALA A 500 32.55 5.30 -13.04
N ASN A 501 32.14 4.07 -13.37
CA ASN A 501 31.41 3.74 -14.59
C ASN A 501 30.20 2.83 -14.27
N GLY A 502 29.59 3.01 -13.10
CA GLY A 502 28.72 2.00 -12.51
C GLY A 502 27.28 2.05 -12.97
N THR A 503 26.67 0.86 -13.08
CA THR A 503 25.23 0.71 -13.24
C THR A 503 24.57 0.39 -11.89
N ALA A 504 23.50 1.11 -11.51
CA ALA A 504 22.77 0.80 -10.27
C ALA A 504 21.80 -0.39 -10.48
N VAL A 505 20.98 -0.33 -11.52
CA VAL A 505 20.08 -1.44 -11.91
C VAL A 505 20.34 -1.80 -13.37
N GLU A 506 20.78 -3.04 -13.63
CA GLU A 506 20.94 -3.55 -14.98
C GLU A 506 20.05 -4.80 -15.23
N SER A 507 19.49 -4.91 -16.43
CA SER A 507 18.77 -6.09 -16.92
C SER A 507 19.28 -6.47 -18.30
N TRP A 508 19.64 -7.74 -18.51
CA TRP A 508 20.17 -8.24 -19.78
C TRP A 508 19.12 -8.98 -20.63
N ALA A 509 18.13 -9.61 -20.00
CA ALA A 509 17.10 -10.37 -20.72
C ALA A 509 15.79 -10.55 -19.93
N GLY A 510 14.67 -10.58 -20.69
CA GLY A 510 13.30 -10.61 -20.17
C GLY A 510 12.73 -9.19 -19.97
N ASP A 511 11.41 -9.09 -19.94
CA ASP A 511 10.72 -7.82 -19.67
C ASP A 511 10.95 -7.43 -18.20
N THR A 512 11.18 -6.14 -17.94
CA THR A 512 11.62 -5.62 -16.64
C THR A 512 10.71 -4.48 -16.18
N GLU A 513 10.16 -4.59 -14.97
CA GLU A 513 9.34 -3.56 -14.33
C GLU A 513 10.04 -2.99 -13.10
N ILE A 514 10.32 -1.69 -13.12
CA ILE A 514 10.98 -0.97 -12.04
C ILE A 514 10.00 0.03 -11.46
N ILE A 515 9.60 -0.16 -10.21
CA ILE A 515 8.72 0.73 -9.46
C ILE A 515 9.57 1.44 -8.41
N ASN A 516 9.94 2.69 -8.67
CA ASN A 516 10.74 3.50 -7.77
C ASN A 516 9.89 4.52 -7.00
N SER A 517 10.08 4.56 -5.68
CA SER A 517 9.73 5.65 -4.77
C SER A 517 10.91 6.11 -3.90
N GLY A 518 12.04 5.38 -3.97
CA GLY A 518 13.30 5.69 -3.29
C GLY A 518 14.32 6.39 -4.21
N MET A 519 15.60 6.07 -4.03
CA MET A 519 16.70 6.63 -4.82
C MET A 519 17.42 5.55 -5.63
N ILE A 520 17.70 5.82 -6.90
CA ILE A 520 18.54 4.97 -7.77
C ILE A 520 19.60 5.86 -8.42
N THR A 521 20.88 5.59 -8.15
CA THR A 521 22.00 6.49 -8.50
C THR A 521 23.07 5.79 -9.32
N GLY A 522 23.18 6.10 -10.61
CA GLY A 522 24.30 5.72 -11.50
C GLY A 522 25.55 6.56 -11.25
N THR A 523 26.74 6.07 -11.64
CA THR A 523 28.01 6.79 -11.39
C THR A 523 28.83 7.04 -12.66
N GLY A 524 29.28 8.29 -12.81
CA GLY A 524 30.18 8.76 -13.87
C GLY A 524 29.66 8.50 -15.29
N THR A 525 30.20 7.49 -15.97
CA THR A 525 29.78 7.13 -17.34
C THR A 525 28.71 6.04 -17.41
N GLY A 526 28.35 5.44 -16.27
CA GLY A 526 27.33 4.39 -16.18
C GLY A 526 25.89 4.91 -16.14
N TYR A 527 25.00 4.06 -15.63
CA TYR A 527 23.55 4.23 -15.71
C TYR A 527 22.89 4.08 -14.34
N ALA A 528 21.83 4.86 -14.07
CA ALA A 528 20.95 4.57 -12.96
C ALA A 528 20.08 3.34 -13.27
N ILE A 529 19.55 3.27 -14.49
CA ILE A 529 18.80 2.13 -15.01
C ILE A 529 19.29 1.82 -16.43
N LYS A 530 19.60 0.55 -16.70
CA LYS A 530 19.91 0.03 -18.03
C LYS A 530 19.20 -1.30 -18.25
N THR A 531 18.35 -1.42 -19.27
CA THR A 531 17.65 -2.68 -19.58
C THR A 531 17.90 -3.14 -21.02
N GLY A 532 17.29 -4.26 -21.41
CA GLY A 532 17.68 -5.04 -22.59
C GLY A 532 16.81 -4.79 -23.81
N ALA A 533 16.44 -5.87 -24.50
CA ALA A 533 15.47 -5.85 -25.61
C ALA A 533 14.05 -6.24 -25.17
N GLY A 534 13.77 -6.24 -23.86
CA GLY A 534 12.45 -6.54 -23.28
C GLY A 534 11.52 -5.34 -23.34
N ASN A 535 10.22 -5.55 -23.08
CA ASN A 535 9.23 -4.48 -22.98
C ASN A 535 9.29 -3.85 -21.59
N ASP A 536 10.29 -3.00 -21.38
CA ASP A 536 10.69 -2.54 -20.06
C ASP A 536 9.86 -1.32 -19.59
N THR A 537 9.48 -1.31 -18.31
CA THR A 537 8.58 -0.32 -17.71
C THR A 537 9.20 0.32 -16.47
N VAL A 538 9.46 1.63 -16.50
CA VAL A 538 9.94 2.40 -15.33
C VAL A 538 8.80 3.27 -14.78
N THR A 539 8.35 2.97 -13.57
CA THR A 539 7.36 3.74 -12.82
C THR A 539 8.05 4.56 -11.74
N ILE A 540 8.01 5.89 -11.86
CA ILE A 540 8.51 6.82 -10.85
C ILE A 540 7.32 7.34 -10.02
N ASN A 541 7.07 6.69 -8.89
CA ASN A 541 5.99 6.99 -7.97
C ASN A 541 6.52 7.82 -6.77
N GLY A 542 7.10 8.98 -7.08
CA GLY A 542 7.98 9.72 -6.18
C GLY A 542 9.42 9.19 -6.20
N GLY A 543 10.22 9.59 -5.21
CA GLY A 543 11.66 9.30 -5.20
C GLY A 543 12.43 10.12 -6.25
N ARG A 544 13.63 9.65 -6.60
CA ARG A 544 14.51 10.29 -7.58
C ARG A 544 15.44 9.29 -8.26
N ILE A 545 15.64 9.44 -9.56
CA ILE A 545 16.67 8.75 -10.33
C ILE A 545 17.80 9.74 -10.60
N ASP A 546 19.04 9.33 -10.36
CA ASP A 546 20.24 10.18 -10.48
C ASP A 546 21.25 9.50 -11.41
N GLY A 547 21.43 10.02 -12.62
CA GLY A 547 22.22 9.41 -13.69
C GLY A 547 21.40 8.95 -14.89
N SER A 548 22.10 8.34 -15.85
CA SER A 548 21.56 8.01 -17.19
C SER A 548 20.50 6.90 -17.14
N ILE A 549 19.53 6.93 -18.05
CA ILE A 549 18.55 5.85 -18.24
C ILE A 549 18.58 5.39 -19.70
N ASP A 550 18.75 4.09 -19.91
CA ASP A 550 18.53 3.44 -21.20
C ASP A 550 17.63 2.21 -21.00
N LEU A 551 16.61 2.08 -21.84
CA LEU A 551 15.70 0.92 -21.82
C LEU A 551 15.87 0.02 -23.04
N GLY A 552 16.89 0.27 -23.87
CA GLY A 552 17.15 -0.51 -25.07
C GLY A 552 16.00 -0.42 -26.09
N THR A 553 15.58 -1.56 -26.65
CA THR A 553 14.87 -1.60 -27.95
C THR A 553 13.46 -2.21 -27.94
N GLY A 554 12.88 -2.53 -26.78
CA GLY A 554 11.52 -3.08 -26.70
C GLY A 554 10.41 -2.02 -26.73
N ALA A 555 9.16 -2.45 -26.51
CA ALA A 555 8.00 -1.56 -26.44
C ALA A 555 7.93 -0.83 -25.08
N ASN A 556 8.90 0.06 -24.86
CA ASN A 556 9.23 0.60 -23.55
C ASN A 556 8.24 1.66 -23.04
N ARG A 557 8.16 1.77 -21.71
CA ARG A 557 7.20 2.65 -21.02
C ARG A 557 7.79 3.34 -19.81
N PHE A 558 7.49 4.62 -19.66
CA PHE A 558 7.63 5.35 -18.41
C PHE A 558 6.25 5.64 -17.83
N ASN A 559 6.07 5.50 -16.52
CA ASN A 559 4.91 6.00 -15.79
C ASN A 559 5.40 7.03 -14.76
N PHE A 560 4.91 8.27 -14.81
CA PHE A 560 5.30 9.34 -13.89
C PHE A 560 4.12 9.73 -13.00
N THR A 561 4.26 9.58 -11.67
CA THR A 561 3.32 10.17 -10.72
C THR A 561 3.73 11.62 -10.48
N LEU A 562 3.01 12.56 -11.07
CA LEU A 562 3.26 14.00 -10.92
C LEU A 562 2.55 14.52 -9.67
N ASN A 563 3.24 15.37 -8.89
CA ASN A 563 2.73 15.97 -7.68
C ASN A 563 2.89 17.49 -7.75
N LYS A 564 1.79 18.23 -7.60
CA LYS A 564 1.76 19.69 -7.75
C LYS A 564 2.65 20.42 -6.73
N ASN A 565 2.82 19.86 -5.54
CA ASN A 565 3.62 20.44 -4.46
C ASN A 565 5.14 20.26 -4.68
N THR A 566 5.54 19.29 -5.51
CA THR A 566 6.94 19.01 -5.84
C THR A 566 7.26 19.21 -7.32
N ALA A 567 6.42 19.92 -8.08
CA ALA A 567 6.54 20.08 -9.53
C ALA A 567 7.86 20.74 -10.00
N THR A 568 8.56 21.45 -9.12
CA THR A 568 9.89 22.03 -9.37
C THR A 568 11.06 21.09 -9.07
N SER A 569 10.80 19.90 -8.51
CA SER A 569 11.81 18.89 -8.18
C SER A 569 11.87 17.82 -9.26
N ALA A 570 12.99 17.74 -9.96
CA ALA A 570 13.21 16.80 -11.05
C ALA A 570 13.16 15.33 -10.57
N LEU A 571 12.39 14.51 -11.28
CA LEU A 571 12.28 13.07 -11.05
C LEU A 571 13.53 12.30 -11.51
N ILE A 572 14.16 12.76 -12.59
CA ILE A 572 15.41 12.24 -13.15
C ILE A 572 16.44 13.38 -13.19
N VAL A 573 17.66 13.16 -12.70
CA VAL A 573 18.71 14.21 -12.64
C VAL A 573 20.06 13.71 -13.13
N ASN A 574 20.98 14.64 -13.44
CA ASN A 574 22.39 14.38 -13.77
C ASN A 574 22.62 13.39 -14.95
N ALA A 575 21.55 13.04 -15.67
CA ALA A 575 21.60 12.07 -16.75
C ALA A 575 22.50 12.56 -17.89
N ASN A 576 23.37 11.67 -18.38
CA ASN A 576 24.12 11.92 -19.62
C ASN A 576 23.27 11.59 -20.85
N THR A 577 22.35 10.63 -20.71
CA THR A 577 21.38 10.17 -21.71
C THR A 577 20.08 9.74 -21.00
N VAL A 578 18.93 9.95 -21.65
CA VAL A 578 17.62 9.40 -21.23
C VAL A 578 16.88 8.96 -22.48
N THR A 579 16.74 7.64 -22.69
CA THR A 579 16.05 7.07 -23.87
C THR A 579 14.53 7.22 -23.73
N LEU A 580 13.99 8.38 -24.11
CA LEU A 580 12.54 8.68 -24.07
C LEU A 580 11.83 8.56 -25.43
N GLU A 581 12.56 8.70 -26.55
CA GLU A 581 11.97 8.59 -27.88
C GLU A 581 11.52 7.13 -28.14
N GLY A 582 10.42 6.95 -28.89
CA GLY A 582 9.82 5.63 -29.14
C GLY A 582 9.07 5.01 -27.94
N SER A 583 9.31 5.47 -26.71
CA SER A 583 8.62 5.00 -25.51
C SER A 583 7.22 5.61 -25.37
N THR A 584 6.35 4.97 -24.58
CA THR A 584 5.11 5.59 -24.08
C THR A 584 5.37 6.24 -22.72
N LEU A 585 5.01 7.51 -22.56
CA LEU A 585 5.22 8.28 -21.31
C LEU A 585 3.86 8.56 -20.66
N ALA A 586 3.44 7.72 -19.72
CA ALA A 586 2.17 7.89 -19.02
C ALA A 586 2.27 8.83 -17.82
N VAL A 587 1.25 9.64 -17.62
CA VAL A 587 1.09 10.58 -16.50
C VAL A 587 -0.02 10.09 -15.57
N ASN A 588 0.27 10.03 -14.27
CA ASN A 588 -0.71 9.90 -13.19
C ASN A 588 -0.58 11.13 -12.28
N ILE A 589 -1.69 11.67 -11.77
CA ILE A 589 -1.68 12.88 -10.93
C ILE A 589 -1.97 12.54 -9.47
N ALA A 590 -1.05 12.92 -8.58
CA ALA A 590 -1.28 12.90 -7.15
C ALA A 590 -2.23 14.04 -6.73
N ARG A 591 -3.47 13.69 -6.37
CA ARG A 591 -4.43 14.62 -5.72
C ARG A 591 -3.81 15.16 -4.44
N THR A 592 -3.77 16.47 -4.30
CA THR A 592 -2.94 17.15 -3.27
C THR A 592 -3.63 18.35 -2.60
N GLY A 593 -4.90 18.62 -2.92
CA GLY A 593 -5.60 19.81 -2.44
C GLY A 593 -5.25 21.07 -3.24
N ASN A 594 -4.56 20.92 -4.37
CA ASN A 594 -4.01 21.98 -5.19
C ASN A 594 -4.30 21.73 -6.68
N ILE A 595 -4.98 22.70 -7.28
CA ILE A 595 -5.33 22.69 -8.70
C ILE A 595 -4.11 22.70 -9.64
N ILE A 596 -4.23 21.96 -10.74
CA ILE A 596 -3.38 22.08 -11.92
C ILE A 596 -3.89 23.22 -12.81
N ARG A 597 -3.01 24.17 -13.10
CA ARG A 597 -3.26 25.34 -13.93
C ARG A 597 -2.71 25.13 -15.35
N ASN A 598 -3.28 25.82 -16.32
CA ASN A 598 -2.73 25.86 -17.67
C ASN A 598 -1.34 26.51 -17.69
N ASN A 599 -0.40 25.85 -18.37
CA ASN A 599 1.05 26.09 -18.35
C ASN A 599 1.74 25.75 -17.01
N ASP A 600 1.12 24.97 -16.12
CA ASP A 600 1.86 24.36 -15.01
C ASP A 600 2.94 23.42 -15.55
N LEU A 601 4.18 23.67 -15.14
CA LEU A 601 5.34 22.89 -15.55
C LEU A 601 5.75 21.92 -14.44
N PHE A 602 5.75 20.63 -14.77
CA PHE A 602 6.29 19.55 -13.93
C PHE A 602 7.66 19.17 -14.47
N LEU A 603 8.73 19.44 -13.73
CA LEU A 603 10.11 19.12 -14.11
C LEU A 603 10.33 17.61 -14.03
N ILE A 604 10.49 16.95 -15.18
CA ILE A 604 10.68 15.51 -15.27
C ILE A 604 12.17 15.15 -15.25
N VAL A 605 12.97 15.88 -16.05
CA VAL A 605 14.41 15.64 -16.19
C VAL A 605 15.20 16.94 -16.00
N ASP A 606 16.29 16.88 -15.24
CA ASP A 606 17.31 17.92 -15.10
C ASP A 606 18.70 17.32 -15.40
N ALA A 607 19.05 17.27 -16.68
CA ALA A 607 20.15 16.47 -17.23
C ALA A 607 21.51 17.16 -17.16
N ALA A 608 22.58 16.36 -17.12
CA ALA A 608 23.96 16.85 -17.21
C ALA A 608 24.39 17.17 -18.67
N LYS A 609 23.60 16.73 -19.66
CA LYS A 609 23.82 16.95 -21.10
C LYS A 609 22.50 17.24 -21.82
N PRO A 610 22.52 17.93 -22.97
CA PRO A 610 21.32 18.25 -23.75
C PRO A 610 20.46 17.01 -24.08
N ILE A 611 19.18 17.08 -23.76
CA ILE A 611 18.18 16.05 -24.06
C ILE A 611 17.78 16.17 -25.54
N LEU A 612 18.11 15.14 -26.31
CA LEU A 612 17.90 15.10 -27.77
C LEU A 612 16.85 14.05 -28.13
N TYR A 613 15.74 14.52 -28.70
CA TYR A 613 14.74 13.73 -29.42
C TYR A 613 14.23 14.55 -30.61
N ASN A 614 13.87 13.86 -31.71
CA ASN A 614 13.51 14.45 -33.01
C ASN A 614 11.99 14.63 -33.20
N THR A 615 11.17 13.89 -32.46
CA THR A 615 9.70 13.84 -32.57
C THR A 615 9.05 14.09 -31.21
N LYS A 616 7.82 14.63 -31.19
CA LYS A 616 7.10 14.83 -29.93
C LYS A 616 6.94 13.52 -29.16
N LEU A 617 7.15 13.58 -27.85
CA LEU A 617 7.04 12.42 -26.97
C LEU A 617 5.60 11.91 -26.91
N SER A 618 5.43 10.59 -26.90
CA SER A 618 4.10 9.94 -26.85
C SER A 618 3.55 9.94 -25.42
N ILE A 619 2.97 11.07 -25.03
CA ILE A 619 2.43 11.26 -23.67
C ILE A 619 1.00 10.72 -23.58
N LEU A 620 0.79 9.77 -22.66
CA LEU A 620 -0.53 9.26 -22.30
C LEU A 620 -1.03 9.99 -21.05
N ASN A 621 -2.11 10.74 -21.19
CA ASN A 621 -2.70 11.54 -20.11
C ASN A 621 -3.40 10.67 -19.06
N ASP A 622 -3.54 11.21 -17.85
CA ASP A 622 -4.24 10.57 -16.73
C ASP A 622 -5.74 10.41 -17.05
N SER A 623 -6.24 9.17 -17.00
CA SER A 623 -7.66 8.87 -17.23
C SER A 623 -8.58 9.35 -16.11
N ALA A 624 -8.04 9.66 -14.92
CA ALA A 624 -8.76 10.29 -13.82
C ALA A 624 -8.87 11.82 -13.96
N LEU A 625 -8.11 12.44 -14.87
CA LEU A 625 -8.10 13.89 -15.11
C LEU A 625 -8.33 14.25 -16.60
N PRO A 626 -9.38 13.73 -17.26
CA PRO A 626 -9.53 13.79 -18.72
C PRO A 626 -9.81 15.21 -19.28
N MET A 627 -9.97 16.20 -18.39
CA MET A 627 -10.13 17.62 -18.74
C MET A 627 -8.77 18.33 -18.92
N ILE A 628 -7.65 17.71 -18.50
CA ILE A 628 -6.28 18.21 -18.61
C ILE A 628 -5.45 17.25 -19.47
N THR A 629 -4.55 17.83 -20.27
CA THR A 629 -3.57 17.12 -21.10
C THR A 629 -2.17 17.62 -20.80
N PHE A 630 -1.17 16.78 -21.09
CA PHE A 630 0.23 17.07 -20.86
C PHE A 630 1.00 17.02 -22.18
N SER A 631 1.94 17.94 -22.34
CA SER A 631 2.80 18.03 -23.52
C SER A 631 4.26 18.24 -23.13
N ASP A 632 5.16 17.78 -23.99
CA ASP A 632 6.59 17.89 -23.80
C ASP A 632 7.09 19.32 -24.05
N LEU A 633 7.88 19.85 -23.11
CA LEU A 633 8.52 21.16 -23.22
C LEU A 633 9.97 21.08 -22.75
N ARG A 634 10.92 21.42 -23.63
CA ARG A 634 12.35 21.54 -23.28
C ARG A 634 12.72 22.99 -22.96
N SER A 635 13.68 23.16 -22.06
CA SER A 635 14.38 24.44 -21.86
C SER A 635 15.22 24.83 -23.09
N ALA A 636 15.59 26.10 -23.21
CA ALA A 636 16.35 26.60 -24.37
C ALA A 636 17.76 26.00 -24.53
N ASP A 637 18.36 25.53 -23.43
CA ASP A 637 19.62 24.77 -23.39
C ASP A 637 19.42 23.25 -23.61
N ASN A 638 18.17 22.80 -23.71
CA ASN A 638 17.72 21.40 -23.72
C ASN A 638 18.16 20.56 -22.50
N LEU A 639 18.64 21.16 -21.41
CA LEU A 639 19.05 20.42 -20.20
C LEU A 639 17.84 19.96 -19.37
N LYS A 640 16.71 20.65 -19.45
CA LYS A 640 15.51 20.36 -18.67
C LYS A 640 14.35 19.94 -19.57
N LEU A 641 13.67 18.86 -19.19
CA LEU A 641 12.40 18.43 -19.77
C LEU A 641 11.28 18.62 -18.75
N TYR A 642 10.25 19.35 -19.15
CA TYR A 642 9.02 19.53 -18.42
C TYR A 642 7.87 18.81 -19.13
N PHE A 643 6.90 18.34 -18.35
CA PHE A 643 5.54 18.17 -18.84
C PHE A 643 4.75 19.44 -18.52
N ALA A 644 4.26 20.11 -19.56
CA ALA A 644 3.42 21.29 -19.47
C ALA A 644 1.95 20.86 -19.50
N ALA A 645 1.19 21.18 -18.45
CA ALA A 645 -0.24 20.95 -18.37
C ALA A 645 -1.02 21.97 -19.21
N ALA A 646 -2.01 21.53 -19.96
CA ALA A 646 -2.92 22.36 -20.74
C ALA A 646 -4.33 21.76 -20.75
N ARG A 647 -5.36 22.60 -20.65
CA ARG A 647 -6.77 22.18 -20.61
C ARG A 647 -7.27 21.77 -22.00
N ASP A 648 -7.95 20.64 -22.12
CA ASP A 648 -8.33 20.10 -23.44
C ASP A 648 -9.60 20.76 -23.99
N ASN A 649 -9.41 21.79 -24.81
CA ASN A 649 -10.48 22.44 -25.58
C ASN A 649 -11.30 21.46 -26.43
N THR A 650 -10.73 20.33 -26.86
CA THR A 650 -11.44 19.28 -27.60
C THR A 650 -12.43 18.55 -26.69
N PHE A 651 -11.98 18.12 -25.51
CA PHE A 651 -12.83 17.51 -24.49
C PHE A 651 -13.99 18.44 -24.09
N TYR A 652 -13.71 19.71 -23.81
CA TYR A 652 -14.75 20.71 -23.49
C TYR A 652 -15.73 20.94 -24.64
N THR A 653 -15.24 21.00 -25.89
CA THR A 653 -16.11 21.14 -27.08
C THR A 653 -17.02 19.91 -27.23
N LEU A 654 -16.50 18.70 -27.08
CA LEU A 654 -17.25 17.45 -27.25
C LEU A 654 -18.21 17.15 -26.08
N ARG A 655 -17.88 17.57 -24.86
CA ARG A 655 -18.67 17.24 -23.65
C ARG A 655 -19.61 18.33 -23.17
N ALA A 656 -19.27 19.61 -23.38
CA ALA A 656 -20.07 20.76 -22.97
C ALA A 656 -20.58 21.61 -24.14
N GLY A 657 -20.19 21.31 -25.39
CA GLY A 657 -20.54 22.12 -26.57
C GLY A 657 -19.86 23.49 -26.62
N ASN A 658 -18.98 23.81 -25.67
CA ASN A 658 -18.43 25.16 -25.48
C ASN A 658 -16.99 25.10 -24.94
N ALA A 659 -16.01 25.35 -25.82
CA ALA A 659 -14.60 25.45 -25.45
C ALA A 659 -14.31 26.57 -24.43
N SER A 660 -15.06 27.67 -24.47
CA SER A 660 -14.83 28.86 -23.64
C SER A 660 -14.93 28.57 -22.14
N LEU A 661 -15.69 27.54 -21.74
CA LEU A 661 -15.76 27.09 -20.34
C LEU A 661 -14.38 26.66 -19.81
N GLY A 662 -13.56 26.01 -20.64
CA GLY A 662 -12.20 25.65 -20.27
C GLY A 662 -11.34 26.87 -19.99
N PHE A 663 -11.34 27.86 -20.90
CA PHE A 663 -10.62 29.12 -20.70
C PHE A 663 -11.07 29.90 -19.45
N VAL A 664 -12.36 29.86 -19.09
CA VAL A 664 -12.87 30.46 -17.84
C VAL A 664 -12.31 29.73 -16.62
N LEU A 665 -12.35 28.39 -16.62
CA LEU A 665 -11.83 27.58 -15.53
C LEU A 665 -10.30 27.71 -15.35
N ASP A 666 -9.53 27.89 -16.43
CA ASP A 666 -8.10 28.20 -16.34
C ASP A 666 -7.80 29.57 -15.71
N ASN A 667 -8.55 30.61 -16.09
CA ASN A 667 -8.41 31.94 -15.48
C ASN A 667 -8.80 31.93 -14.00
N LEU A 668 -9.84 31.15 -13.64
CA LEU A 668 -10.23 30.93 -12.25
C LEU A 668 -9.17 30.12 -11.49
N ALA A 669 -8.63 29.04 -12.06
CA ALA A 669 -7.57 28.22 -11.47
C ALA A 669 -6.33 29.04 -11.08
N ASN A 670 -5.95 30.01 -11.92
CA ASN A 670 -4.83 30.92 -11.67
C ASN A 670 -5.04 31.88 -10.49
N THR A 671 -6.29 32.16 -10.11
CA THR A 671 -6.65 33.09 -9.01
C THR A 671 -7.22 32.40 -7.77
N ALA A 672 -7.71 31.16 -7.91
CA ALA A 672 -8.27 30.35 -6.85
C ALA A 672 -7.24 30.01 -5.76
N THR A 673 -7.68 30.15 -4.51
CA THR A 673 -6.93 29.81 -3.29
C THR A 673 -7.87 29.25 -2.23
N GLY A 674 -7.33 28.50 -1.26
CA GLY A 674 -8.13 27.84 -0.21
C GLY A 674 -9.17 26.89 -0.80
N ASP A 675 -10.37 26.89 -0.21
CA ASP A 675 -11.48 26.01 -0.58
C ASP A 675 -11.86 26.06 -2.08
N MET A 676 -11.72 27.23 -2.73
CA MET A 676 -12.00 27.33 -4.17
C MET A 676 -10.99 26.54 -5.03
N ALA A 677 -9.74 26.41 -4.59
CA ALA A 677 -8.75 25.59 -5.30
C ALA A 677 -9.12 24.10 -5.24
N THR A 678 -9.59 23.62 -4.09
CA THR A 678 -10.08 22.25 -3.91
C THR A 678 -11.37 21.99 -4.69
N VAL A 679 -12.30 22.96 -4.72
CA VAL A 679 -13.54 22.86 -5.52
C VAL A 679 -13.26 22.66 -7.01
N ILE A 680 -12.27 23.36 -7.57
CA ILE A 680 -11.95 23.24 -9.00
C ILE A 680 -11.04 22.02 -9.28
N GLU A 681 -10.17 21.60 -8.34
CA GLU A 681 -9.50 20.28 -8.40
C GLU A 681 -10.56 19.16 -8.48
N ASP A 682 -11.56 19.17 -7.60
CA ASP A 682 -12.65 18.19 -7.60
C ASP A 682 -13.56 18.28 -8.85
N LEU A 683 -13.71 19.46 -9.45
CA LEU A 683 -14.39 19.63 -10.73
C LEU A 683 -13.60 18.97 -11.87
N ASP A 684 -12.29 19.16 -11.93
CA ASP A 684 -11.44 18.57 -12.97
C ASP A 684 -11.33 17.05 -12.81
N PHE A 685 -11.22 16.54 -11.58
CA PHE A 685 -11.28 15.11 -11.24
C PHE A 685 -12.70 14.53 -11.32
N SER A 686 -13.75 15.33 -11.58
CA SER A 686 -15.10 14.79 -11.86
C SER A 686 -15.21 14.17 -13.26
N GLY A 687 -14.29 14.53 -14.17
CA GLY A 687 -14.31 14.11 -15.58
C GLY A 687 -15.51 14.62 -16.40
N ASN A 688 -16.35 15.49 -15.83
CA ASN A 688 -17.55 16.01 -16.48
C ASN A 688 -17.61 17.56 -16.40
N PRO A 689 -17.34 18.29 -17.49
CA PRO A 689 -17.35 19.76 -17.47
C PRO A 689 -18.74 20.34 -17.24
N LEU A 690 -19.82 19.58 -17.49
CA LEU A 690 -21.19 20.03 -17.18
C LEU A 690 -21.46 20.14 -15.68
N SER A 691 -20.66 19.50 -14.82
CA SER A 691 -20.73 19.66 -13.37
C SER A 691 -20.52 21.12 -12.91
N ALA A 692 -19.82 21.94 -13.72
CA ALA A 692 -19.67 23.37 -13.47
C ALA A 692 -21.03 24.11 -13.41
N GLY A 693 -22.04 23.62 -14.14
CA GLY A 693 -23.40 24.19 -14.09
C GLY A 693 -24.07 24.08 -12.71
N GLN A 694 -23.64 23.13 -11.86
CA GLN A 694 -24.12 23.07 -10.47
C GLN A 694 -23.54 24.17 -9.57
N MET A 695 -22.51 24.89 -10.04
CA MET A 695 -21.97 26.06 -9.33
C MET A 695 -22.84 27.31 -9.55
N GLU A 696 -23.71 27.31 -10.57
CA GLU A 696 -24.63 28.40 -10.90
C GLU A 696 -25.83 28.45 -9.93
N PRO A 697 -26.52 29.61 -9.79
CA PRO A 697 -27.74 29.70 -8.98
C PRO A 697 -28.90 28.92 -9.65
N THR A 698 -29.88 28.48 -8.86
CA THR A 698 -31.03 27.71 -9.38
C THR A 698 -31.95 28.56 -10.27
N VAL A 699 -31.68 28.62 -11.58
CA VAL A 699 -32.45 29.43 -12.54
C VAL A 699 -33.76 28.73 -12.98
N ASN A 700 -34.67 28.48 -12.04
CA ASN A 700 -36.02 28.02 -12.36
C ASN A 700 -37.07 29.13 -12.13
N ASN A 701 -38.12 29.15 -12.95
CA ASN A 701 -39.22 30.12 -12.83
C ASN A 701 -40.19 29.79 -11.67
N GLY A 702 -39.94 28.75 -10.87
CA GLY A 702 -40.84 28.25 -9.84
C GLY A 702 -41.16 29.28 -8.77
N LEU A 703 -40.15 30.01 -8.27
CA LEU A 703 -40.36 31.09 -7.30
C LEU A 703 -41.27 32.19 -7.85
N VAL A 704 -41.06 32.62 -9.09
CA VAL A 704 -41.83 33.69 -9.73
C VAL A 704 -43.28 33.25 -9.98
N GLN A 705 -43.46 32.04 -10.52
CA GLN A 705 -44.78 31.48 -10.84
C GLN A 705 -45.59 31.14 -9.60
N THR A 706 -44.95 30.68 -8.52
CA THR A 706 -45.64 30.43 -7.24
C THR A 706 -46.03 31.74 -6.55
N SER A 707 -45.14 32.73 -6.44
CA SER A 707 -45.51 34.03 -5.83
C SER A 707 -46.61 34.76 -6.62
N PHE A 708 -46.57 34.75 -7.96
CA PHE A 708 -47.70 35.24 -8.78
C PHE A 708 -48.96 34.37 -8.60
N GLY A 709 -48.84 33.04 -8.60
CA GLY A 709 -49.94 32.11 -8.39
C GLY A 709 -50.64 32.27 -7.03
N THR A 710 -49.89 32.48 -5.95
CA THR A 710 -50.40 32.63 -4.58
C THR A 710 -51.20 33.92 -4.43
N VAL A 711 -50.71 35.05 -4.96
CA VAL A 711 -51.50 36.30 -4.99
C VAL A 711 -52.68 36.19 -5.96
N GLY A 712 -52.55 35.44 -7.06
CA GLY A 712 -53.67 35.10 -7.95
C GLY A 712 -54.80 34.36 -7.24
N GLN A 713 -54.47 33.29 -6.50
CA GLN A 713 -55.46 32.51 -5.75
C GLN A 713 -56.04 33.27 -4.55
N TYR A 714 -55.22 34.09 -3.88
CA TYR A 714 -55.70 35.02 -2.86
C TYR A 714 -56.73 36.01 -3.44
N ASN A 715 -56.41 36.66 -4.57
CA ASN A 715 -57.36 37.52 -5.29
C ASN A 715 -58.62 36.75 -5.73
N ASN A 716 -58.50 35.48 -6.14
CA ASN A 716 -59.65 34.64 -6.46
C ASN A 716 -60.59 34.43 -5.26
N THR A 717 -60.11 34.41 -4.01
CA THR A 717 -61.02 34.37 -2.84
C THR A 717 -61.86 35.65 -2.73
N VAL A 718 -61.26 36.81 -3.00
CA VAL A 718 -61.95 38.11 -3.03
C VAL A 718 -62.99 38.16 -4.17
N LEU A 719 -62.65 37.68 -5.38
CA LEU A 719 -63.60 37.60 -6.50
C LEU A 719 -64.75 36.63 -6.21
N ASN A 720 -64.46 35.47 -5.61
CA ASN A 720 -65.50 34.54 -5.16
C ASN A 720 -66.43 35.20 -4.12
N ARG A 721 -65.88 35.94 -3.15
CA ARG A 721 -66.64 36.69 -2.16
C ARG A 721 -67.53 37.75 -2.80
N ILE A 722 -67.00 38.57 -3.70
CA ILE A 722 -67.77 39.58 -4.44
C ILE A 722 -68.93 38.91 -5.19
N GLY A 723 -68.66 37.81 -5.90
CA GLY A 723 -69.66 37.04 -6.61
C GLY A 723 -70.75 36.43 -5.70
N GLN A 724 -70.41 36.01 -4.48
CA GLN A 724 -71.39 35.55 -3.48
C GLN A 724 -72.31 36.70 -3.03
N VAL A 725 -71.76 37.88 -2.72
CA VAL A 725 -72.56 39.03 -2.26
C VAL A 725 -73.45 39.58 -3.39
N GLN A 726 -72.95 39.63 -4.63
CA GLN A 726 -73.75 39.96 -5.81
C GLN A 726 -74.89 38.94 -6.05
N ALA A 727 -74.61 37.64 -5.91
CA ALA A 727 -75.61 36.59 -6.08
C ALA A 727 -76.74 36.70 -5.04
N CYS A 728 -76.41 36.94 -3.76
CA CYS A 728 -77.38 37.20 -2.70
C CYS A 728 -78.30 38.40 -2.97
N ARG A 729 -77.83 39.42 -3.70
CA ARG A 729 -78.64 40.59 -4.07
C ARG A 729 -79.56 40.34 -5.28
N THR A 730 -79.33 39.26 -6.03
CA THR A 730 -80.05 38.97 -7.28
C THR A 730 -81.26 38.05 -7.07
N VAL A 731 -81.38 37.41 -5.90
CA VAL A 731 -82.48 36.52 -5.51
C VAL A 731 -82.69 36.63 -4.00
N ASP A 732 -83.93 36.91 -3.56
CA ASP A 732 -84.29 37.05 -2.14
C ASP A 732 -84.23 35.69 -1.41
N VAL A 733 -83.03 35.28 -0.97
CA VAL A 733 -82.78 33.96 -0.38
C VAL A 733 -82.14 34.07 0.99
N SER A 734 -82.99 34.13 2.02
CA SER A 734 -82.62 33.96 3.42
C SER A 734 -82.08 32.55 3.68
N MET A 735 -80.77 32.37 3.52
CA MET A 735 -80.06 31.15 3.94
C MET A 735 -79.63 31.23 5.40
N THR A 736 -79.33 30.07 6.02
CA THR A 736 -78.81 29.97 7.39
C THR A 736 -77.44 29.28 7.41
N GLY A 737 -76.42 29.94 7.98
CA GLY A 737 -75.03 29.49 8.02
C GLY A 737 -74.12 30.58 8.60
N VAL A 738 -72.78 30.42 8.51
CA VAL A 738 -71.81 31.39 9.07
C VAL A 738 -71.34 32.42 8.02
N SER A 739 -72.11 32.61 6.95
CA SER A 739 -71.82 33.56 5.86
C SER A 739 -73.12 34.13 5.27
N THR A 740 -74.08 34.45 6.13
CA THR A 740 -75.46 34.73 5.71
C THR A 740 -75.69 36.16 5.26
N CYS A 741 -76.18 36.26 4.04
CA CYS A 741 -76.90 37.40 3.52
C CYS A 741 -78.27 37.51 4.23
N HIS A 742 -78.28 38.12 5.41
CA HIS A 742 -79.48 38.56 6.11
C HIS A 742 -79.59 40.08 5.88
N GLU A 743 -80.76 40.58 5.47
CA GLU A 743 -80.91 41.96 4.94
C GLU A 743 -80.51 43.08 5.93
N THR A 744 -80.43 42.75 7.23
CA THR A 744 -80.20 43.70 8.33
C THR A 744 -78.78 44.24 8.45
N PHE A 745 -77.78 43.63 7.81
CA PHE A 745 -76.38 44.04 7.94
C PHE A 745 -75.74 44.50 6.62
N LYS A 746 -75.55 45.81 6.49
CA LYS A 746 -74.79 46.46 5.39
C LYS A 746 -73.28 46.16 5.39
N ASN A 747 -72.82 45.34 6.34
CA ASN A 747 -71.44 45.00 6.64
C ASN A 747 -71.35 43.47 6.84
N ALA A 748 -70.32 42.81 6.35
CA ALA A 748 -70.12 41.38 6.59
C ALA A 748 -68.64 40.99 6.66
N ALA A 749 -68.32 40.07 7.57
CA ALA A 749 -67.02 39.42 7.65
C ALA A 749 -67.08 38.06 6.95
N TRP A 750 -65.95 37.61 6.40
CA TRP A 750 -65.82 36.33 5.70
C TRP A 750 -64.44 35.71 5.91
N ALA A 751 -64.35 34.40 5.69
CA ALA A 751 -63.08 33.67 5.62
C ALA A 751 -63.19 32.56 4.56
N GLN A 752 -62.11 32.31 3.82
CA GLN A 752 -62.03 31.30 2.78
C GLN A 752 -60.65 30.62 2.78
N GLY A 753 -60.64 29.29 2.84
CA GLY A 753 -59.45 28.51 2.53
C GLY A 753 -59.22 28.43 1.01
N PHE A 754 -57.97 28.45 0.58
CA PHE A 754 -57.59 28.24 -0.82
C PHE A 754 -56.38 27.30 -0.93
N GLY A 755 -56.25 26.66 -2.08
CA GLY A 755 -55.12 25.80 -2.40
C GLY A 755 -54.94 25.69 -3.90
N SER A 756 -53.71 25.40 -4.34
CA SER A 756 -53.37 25.26 -5.75
C SER A 756 -52.19 24.31 -5.93
N TYR A 757 -52.31 23.45 -6.93
CA TYR A 757 -51.23 22.59 -7.41
C TYR A 757 -50.63 23.21 -8.67
N LEU A 758 -49.31 23.36 -8.71
CA LEU A 758 -48.56 23.85 -9.86
C LEU A 758 -47.54 22.79 -10.26
N HIS A 759 -47.46 22.50 -11.56
CA HIS A 759 -46.50 21.58 -12.14
C HIS A 759 -45.96 22.16 -13.44
N GLN A 760 -44.63 22.20 -13.56
CA GLN A 760 -43.93 22.49 -14.79
C GLN A 760 -42.95 21.35 -15.06
N GLY A 761 -43.02 20.74 -16.24
CA GLY A 761 -42.02 19.78 -16.71
C GLY A 761 -40.67 20.45 -17.00
N THR A 762 -39.71 19.67 -17.47
CA THR A 762 -38.41 20.19 -17.92
C THR A 762 -38.59 21.13 -19.11
N THR A 763 -37.96 22.31 -19.05
CA THR A 763 -38.09 23.35 -20.09
C THR A 763 -36.75 24.04 -20.33
N GLY A 764 -36.10 23.75 -21.46
CA GLY A 764 -34.75 24.25 -21.75
C GLY A 764 -33.76 23.69 -20.73
N THR A 765 -33.05 24.57 -20.03
CA THR A 765 -32.09 24.25 -18.95
C THR A 765 -32.72 24.18 -17.55
N SER A 766 -34.04 24.36 -17.42
CA SER A 766 -34.74 24.29 -16.13
C SER A 766 -35.33 22.90 -15.90
N ASP A 767 -34.92 22.23 -14.81
CA ASP A 767 -35.32 20.86 -14.42
C ASP A 767 -36.82 20.67 -14.10
N GLY A 768 -37.60 21.75 -14.16
CA GLY A 768 -39.01 21.75 -13.80
C GLY A 768 -39.23 21.80 -12.29
N TYR A 769 -40.50 21.83 -11.87
CA TYR A 769 -40.87 21.87 -10.46
C TYR A 769 -42.29 21.34 -10.22
N ILE A 770 -42.52 20.93 -8.98
CA ILE A 770 -43.86 20.78 -8.42
C ILE A 770 -43.95 21.74 -7.23
N ALA A 771 -45.03 22.50 -7.15
CA ALA A 771 -45.30 23.40 -6.04
C ALA A 771 -46.74 23.26 -5.53
N ASN A 772 -46.88 23.22 -4.21
CA ASN A 772 -48.15 23.11 -3.52
C ASN A 772 -48.38 24.38 -2.70
N ILE A 773 -49.42 25.12 -3.05
CA ILE A 773 -49.85 26.35 -2.36
C ILE A 773 -51.06 25.99 -1.49
N TRP A 774 -51.03 26.37 -0.22
CA TRP A 774 -52.18 26.27 0.69
C TRP A 774 -52.26 27.54 1.53
N GLY A 775 -53.46 28.11 1.69
CA GLY A 775 -53.62 29.35 2.44
C GLY A 775 -55.04 29.57 2.96
N VAL A 776 -55.16 30.59 3.80
CA VAL A 776 -56.42 31.10 4.31
C VAL A 776 -56.47 32.60 4.09
N SER A 777 -57.60 33.09 3.61
CA SER A 777 -57.94 34.51 3.55
C SER A 777 -59.09 34.80 4.49
N LEU A 778 -59.09 36.03 5.03
CA LEU A 778 -60.16 36.58 5.85
C LEU A 778 -60.37 38.03 5.44
N GLY A 779 -61.61 38.52 5.55
CA GLY A 779 -61.93 39.86 5.11
C GLY A 779 -63.22 40.42 5.67
N TYR A 780 -63.44 41.68 5.36
CA TYR A 780 -64.61 42.44 5.75
C TYR A 780 -65.00 43.39 4.61
N ASP A 781 -66.26 43.32 4.22
CA ASP A 781 -66.87 44.16 3.19
C ASP A 781 -68.08 44.91 3.73
N ARG A 782 -68.40 46.04 3.08
CA ARG A 782 -69.63 46.79 3.30
C ARG A 782 -70.13 47.46 2.03
N PHE A 783 -71.43 47.72 1.99
CA PHE A 783 -72.02 48.59 0.99
C PHE A 783 -71.73 50.06 1.34
N LEU A 784 -71.04 50.78 0.46
CA LEU A 784 -70.88 52.24 0.53
C LEU A 784 -72.11 52.94 -0.07
N TYR A 785 -72.65 52.36 -1.14
CA TYR A 785 -73.88 52.76 -1.83
C TYR A 785 -74.63 51.49 -2.24
N GLU A 786 -75.90 51.60 -2.62
CA GLU A 786 -76.77 50.46 -2.99
C GLU A 786 -76.15 49.50 -4.03
N ASN A 787 -75.35 50.04 -4.95
CA ASN A 787 -74.70 49.31 -6.03
C ASN A 787 -73.17 49.19 -5.86
N VAL A 788 -72.60 49.65 -4.73
CA VAL A 788 -71.14 49.72 -4.52
C VAL A 788 -70.74 49.05 -3.20
N ILE A 789 -70.05 47.93 -3.32
CA ILE A 789 -69.37 47.25 -2.23
C ILE A 789 -67.92 47.78 -2.17
N ALA A 790 -67.40 47.98 -0.96
CA ALA A 790 -65.96 48.12 -0.73
C ALA A 790 -65.56 47.33 0.52
N GLY A 791 -64.37 46.73 0.48
CA GLY A 791 -63.87 45.92 1.57
C GLY A 791 -62.35 45.83 1.60
N PHE A 792 -61.86 45.15 2.64
CA PHE A 792 -60.47 44.78 2.78
C PHE A 792 -60.36 43.31 3.17
N SER A 793 -59.20 42.72 2.93
CA SER A 793 -58.88 41.36 3.32
C SER A 793 -57.40 41.22 3.66
N PHE A 794 -57.09 40.17 4.41
CA PHE A 794 -55.76 39.70 4.72
C PHE A 794 -55.66 38.20 4.42
N GLY A 795 -54.47 37.73 4.11
CA GLY A 795 -54.20 36.33 3.84
C GLY A 795 -52.88 35.86 4.43
N SER A 796 -52.79 34.56 4.67
CA SER A 796 -51.54 33.87 4.90
C SER A 796 -51.56 32.57 4.09
N ALA A 797 -50.49 32.31 3.35
CA ALA A 797 -50.31 31.13 2.55
C ALA A 797 -48.90 30.57 2.71
N ARG A 798 -48.80 29.24 2.67
CA ARG A 798 -47.54 28.52 2.63
C ARG A 798 -47.41 27.79 1.31
N ASN A 799 -46.23 27.91 0.72
CA ASN A 799 -45.89 27.36 -0.58
C ASN A 799 -44.67 26.45 -0.39
N ASN A 800 -44.81 25.15 -0.65
CA ASN A 800 -43.68 24.21 -0.64
C ASN A 800 -43.33 23.86 -2.09
N MET A 801 -42.08 24.06 -2.52
CA MET A 801 -41.61 23.80 -3.89
C MET A 801 -40.46 22.79 -3.90
N THR A 802 -40.61 21.74 -4.70
CA THR A 802 -39.61 20.68 -4.89
C THR A 802 -39.23 20.56 -6.36
N THR A 803 -37.93 20.45 -6.64
CA THR A 803 -37.40 20.14 -7.98
C THR A 803 -37.28 18.61 -8.14
N HIS A 804 -36.63 18.13 -9.21
CA HIS A 804 -36.30 16.71 -9.36
C HIS A 804 -35.26 16.21 -8.34
N ASP A 805 -34.41 17.10 -7.80
CA ASP A 805 -33.59 16.79 -6.64
C ASP A 805 -34.33 17.17 -5.36
N VAL A 806 -34.47 16.20 -4.45
CA VAL A 806 -35.15 16.35 -3.15
C VAL A 806 -34.38 17.25 -2.17
N ASN A 807 -33.09 17.46 -2.39
CA ASN A 807 -32.25 18.35 -1.56
C ASN A 807 -32.31 19.81 -2.05
N THR A 808 -32.73 20.04 -3.30
CA THR A 808 -32.91 21.36 -3.90
C THR A 808 -34.39 21.77 -3.85
N ARG A 809 -34.70 22.62 -2.88
CA ARG A 809 -36.06 23.08 -2.56
C ARG A 809 -36.13 24.58 -2.27
N THR A 810 -37.31 25.13 -2.43
CA THR A 810 -37.65 26.49 -2.00
C THR A 810 -39.00 26.45 -1.30
N ASP A 811 -39.02 26.74 -0.01
CA ASP A 811 -40.25 26.95 0.74
C ASP A 811 -40.49 28.46 0.86
N ALA A 812 -41.75 28.89 0.83
CA ALA A 812 -42.11 30.30 0.97
C ALA A 812 -43.35 30.49 1.84
N ASP A 813 -43.26 31.34 2.86
CA ASP A 813 -44.41 31.80 3.65
C ASP A 813 -44.79 33.22 3.16
N SER A 814 -46.04 33.39 2.73
CA SER A 814 -46.56 34.57 2.04
C SER A 814 -47.70 35.22 2.83
N TYR A 815 -47.57 36.50 3.16
CA TYR A 815 -48.57 37.28 3.89
C TYR A 815 -49.18 38.33 2.95
N GLN A 816 -50.48 38.23 2.69
CA GLN A 816 -51.20 39.12 1.76
C GLN A 816 -52.09 40.12 2.51
N GLY A 817 -52.31 41.28 1.91
CA GLY A 817 -53.36 42.23 2.27
C GLY A 817 -53.92 42.89 1.01
N SER A 818 -55.22 43.20 0.99
CA SER A 818 -55.83 43.86 -0.17
C SER A 818 -57.00 44.76 0.18
N LEU A 819 -57.21 45.75 -0.69
CA LEU A 819 -58.42 46.56 -0.76
C LEU A 819 -59.16 46.19 -2.05
N TYR A 820 -60.49 46.09 -1.97
CA TYR A 820 -61.31 45.76 -3.14
C TYR A 820 -62.60 46.56 -3.17
N GLY A 821 -63.14 46.73 -4.37
CA GLY A 821 -64.44 47.34 -4.62
C GLY A 821 -65.15 46.66 -5.77
N SER A 822 -66.49 46.66 -5.72
CA SER A 822 -67.36 46.13 -6.76
C SER A 822 -68.49 47.11 -7.02
N LEU A 823 -68.65 47.52 -8.27
CA LEU A 823 -69.77 48.31 -8.77
C LEU A 823 -70.65 47.37 -9.60
N ALA A 824 -71.80 46.96 -9.07
CA ALA A 824 -72.74 46.05 -9.73
C ALA A 824 -74.11 46.71 -9.91
N ARG A 825 -74.53 46.91 -11.17
CA ARG A 825 -75.77 47.60 -11.50
C ARG A 825 -76.46 46.98 -12.73
N ASP A 826 -77.76 46.74 -12.59
CA ASP A 826 -78.66 46.23 -13.63
C ASP A 826 -78.18 44.90 -14.26
N ALA A 827 -77.40 44.97 -15.34
CA ALA A 827 -76.80 43.80 -16.02
C ALA A 827 -75.27 43.81 -15.99
N TYR A 828 -74.62 44.93 -15.61
CA TYR A 828 -73.18 45.10 -15.71
C TYR A 828 -72.50 45.15 -14.33
N TYR A 829 -71.25 44.71 -14.28
CA TYR A 829 -70.41 44.86 -13.09
C TYR A 829 -68.98 45.29 -13.48
N ILE A 830 -68.31 45.95 -12.53
CA ILE A 830 -66.88 46.25 -12.56
C ILE A 830 -66.32 45.95 -11.17
N ASP A 831 -65.36 45.03 -11.11
CA ASP A 831 -64.69 44.59 -9.88
C ASP A 831 -63.21 44.98 -9.93
N ALA A 832 -62.71 45.61 -8.86
CA ALA A 832 -61.34 46.09 -8.76
C ALA A 832 -60.69 45.63 -7.45
N ILE A 833 -59.45 45.15 -7.53
CA ILE A 833 -58.66 44.69 -6.38
C ILE A 833 -57.25 45.29 -6.46
N LEU A 834 -56.78 45.85 -5.35
CA LEU A 834 -55.39 46.26 -5.14
C LEU A 834 -54.82 45.44 -3.97
N SER A 835 -53.82 44.62 -4.26
CA SER A 835 -53.21 43.69 -3.31
C SER A 835 -51.72 43.98 -3.12
N PHE A 836 -51.26 43.83 -1.88
CA PHE A 836 -49.86 43.81 -1.49
C PHE A 836 -49.56 42.46 -0.82
N ALA A 837 -48.36 41.93 -1.01
CA ALA A 837 -47.88 40.78 -0.27
C ALA A 837 -46.42 40.92 0.11
N TYR A 838 -46.08 40.43 1.31
CA TYR A 838 -44.71 40.16 1.72
C TYR A 838 -44.47 38.65 1.70
N ASN A 839 -43.46 38.23 0.96
CA ASN A 839 -43.05 36.84 0.83
C ASN A 839 -41.73 36.65 1.56
N ARG A 840 -41.60 35.61 2.39
CA ARG A 840 -40.33 35.15 2.93
C ARG A 840 -39.99 33.81 2.30
N TYR A 841 -38.78 33.70 1.76
CA TYR A 841 -38.27 32.51 1.10
C TYR A 841 -37.19 31.84 1.95
N ASP A 842 -37.26 30.52 2.07
CA ASP A 842 -36.24 29.64 2.64
C ASP A 842 -35.80 28.66 1.55
N SER A 843 -34.55 28.80 1.07
CA SER A 843 -34.05 28.09 -0.10
C SER A 843 -32.83 27.23 0.22
N ALA A 844 -32.77 26.06 -0.42
CA ALA A 844 -31.64 25.14 -0.39
C ALA A 844 -31.30 24.68 -1.81
N ARG A 845 -30.01 24.69 -2.17
CA ARG A 845 -29.45 24.25 -3.46
C ARG A 845 -28.38 23.20 -3.20
N HIS A 846 -28.54 21.99 -3.75
CA HIS A 846 -27.59 20.89 -3.58
C HIS A 846 -26.54 20.92 -4.69
N ILE A 847 -25.29 20.59 -4.34
CA ILE A 847 -24.14 20.61 -5.24
C ILE A 847 -23.34 19.33 -5.02
N VAL A 848 -23.27 18.47 -6.05
CA VAL A 848 -22.65 17.15 -6.02
C VAL A 848 -21.85 16.88 -7.31
N PHE A 849 -20.52 16.96 -7.21
CA PHE A 849 -19.60 16.55 -8.27
C PHE A 849 -18.21 16.22 -7.71
N GLY A 850 -17.50 15.25 -8.30
CA GLY A 850 -16.16 14.86 -7.84
C GLY A 850 -16.17 14.39 -6.39
N GLY A 851 -15.44 15.07 -5.51
CA GLY A 851 -15.49 14.89 -4.05
C GLY A 851 -16.45 15.83 -3.31
N ILE A 852 -17.06 16.79 -4.01
CA ILE A 852 -17.98 17.78 -3.44
C ILE A 852 -19.37 17.17 -3.23
N ASN A 853 -19.90 17.34 -2.02
CA ASN A 853 -21.30 17.15 -1.67
C ASN A 853 -21.66 18.23 -0.62
N ARG A 854 -22.34 19.30 -1.04
CA ARG A 854 -22.63 20.49 -0.21
C ARG A 854 -24.02 21.04 -0.50
N THR A 855 -24.63 21.68 0.49
CA THR A 855 -25.93 22.36 0.33
C THR A 855 -25.77 23.84 0.63
N ALA A 856 -25.97 24.69 -0.36
CA ALA A 856 -26.04 26.13 -0.19
C ALA A 856 -27.42 26.53 0.34
N LYS A 857 -27.49 27.34 1.40
CA LYS A 857 -28.75 27.78 2.03
C LYS A 857 -28.88 29.29 2.09
N SER A 858 -30.08 29.82 1.85
CA SER A 858 -30.39 31.24 2.04
C SER A 858 -31.81 31.47 2.58
N ASN A 859 -32.00 32.60 3.26
CA ASN A 859 -33.29 33.10 3.71
C ASN A 859 -33.40 34.58 3.33
N TYR A 860 -34.48 34.97 2.65
CA TYR A 860 -34.62 36.31 2.07
C TYR A 860 -36.08 36.73 1.90
N GLY A 861 -36.33 38.04 1.83
CA GLY A 861 -37.65 38.61 1.64
C GLY A 861 -38.00 38.93 0.19
N GLY A 862 -39.22 39.37 -0.02
CA GLY A 862 -39.68 39.96 -1.27
C GLY A 862 -41.02 40.65 -1.13
N TYR A 863 -41.21 41.72 -1.90
CA TYR A 863 -42.42 42.54 -1.90
C TYR A 863 -43.15 42.40 -3.23
N GLN A 864 -44.46 42.21 -3.16
CA GLN A 864 -45.28 42.00 -4.33
C GLN A 864 -46.50 42.93 -4.31
N TYR A 865 -46.78 43.51 -5.47
CA TYR A 865 -47.92 44.39 -5.70
C TYR A 865 -48.76 43.81 -6.83
N SER A 866 -50.08 43.80 -6.70
CA SER A 866 -51.00 43.39 -7.76
C SER A 866 -52.16 44.36 -7.90
N GLY A 867 -52.42 44.77 -9.14
CA GLY A 867 -53.69 45.37 -9.53
C GLY A 867 -54.48 44.38 -10.37
N TYR A 868 -55.78 44.27 -10.10
CA TYR A 868 -56.71 43.46 -10.88
C TYR A 868 -57.99 44.25 -11.14
N LEU A 869 -58.50 44.17 -12.37
CA LEU A 869 -59.75 44.79 -12.81
C LEU A 869 -60.50 43.80 -13.71
N GLU A 870 -61.76 43.50 -13.39
CA GLU A 870 -62.66 42.75 -14.26
C GLU A 870 -63.92 43.58 -14.54
N ALA A 871 -64.47 43.46 -15.76
CA ALA A 871 -65.76 44.02 -16.13
C ALA A 871 -66.54 43.02 -16.98
N GLY A 872 -67.85 42.91 -16.75
CA GLY A 872 -68.70 41.97 -17.49
C GLY A 872 -70.16 42.41 -17.61
N TYR A 873 -70.88 41.79 -18.54
CA TYR A 873 -72.27 42.11 -18.86
C TYR A 873 -73.12 40.84 -18.96
N THR A 874 -74.19 40.76 -18.17
CA THR A 874 -75.00 39.54 -17.98
C THR A 874 -76.28 39.56 -18.82
N PHE A 875 -76.31 38.74 -19.86
CA PHE A 875 -77.52 38.45 -20.63
C PHE A 875 -78.38 37.38 -19.93
N LYS A 876 -79.70 37.63 -19.82
CA LYS A 876 -80.66 36.68 -19.25
C LYS A 876 -81.42 35.97 -20.38
N ILE A 877 -81.13 34.70 -20.63
CA ILE A 877 -81.68 33.92 -21.75
C ILE A 877 -82.42 32.70 -21.21
N LYS A 878 -83.76 32.75 -21.19
CA LYS A 878 -84.65 31.64 -20.77
C LYS A 878 -84.28 30.99 -19.42
N GLY A 879 -83.84 31.79 -18.45
CA GLY A 879 -83.41 31.33 -17.11
C GLY A 879 -81.91 31.02 -16.98
N ILE A 880 -81.16 30.97 -18.08
CA ILE A 880 -79.69 30.92 -18.08
C ILE A 880 -79.16 32.35 -18.03
N LEU A 881 -78.16 32.58 -17.18
CA LEU A 881 -77.34 33.80 -17.15
C LEU A 881 -76.07 33.54 -17.98
N LEU A 882 -75.81 34.41 -18.95
CA LEU A 882 -74.65 34.36 -19.83
C LEU A 882 -73.89 35.68 -19.72
N THR A 883 -72.69 35.63 -19.14
CA THR A 883 -71.91 36.81 -18.77
C THR A 883 -70.54 36.77 -19.45
N PRO A 884 -70.40 37.29 -20.68
CA PRO A 884 -69.09 37.69 -21.19
C PRO A 884 -68.44 38.72 -20.26
N LEU A 885 -67.14 38.54 -20.06
CA LEU A 885 -66.29 39.35 -19.20
C LEU A 885 -64.92 39.61 -19.86
N MET A 886 -64.29 40.71 -19.44
CA MET A 886 -62.90 41.03 -19.74
C MET A 886 -62.17 41.35 -18.44
N SER A 887 -60.92 40.92 -18.33
CA SER A 887 -60.08 41.18 -17.17
C SER A 887 -58.69 41.69 -17.54
N LEU A 888 -58.10 42.45 -16.62
CA LEU A 888 -56.76 43.00 -16.69
C LEU A 888 -56.08 42.76 -15.34
N GLN A 889 -54.92 42.13 -15.37
CA GLN A 889 -54.09 41.88 -14.20
C GLN A 889 -52.68 42.39 -14.43
N MET A 890 -52.17 43.12 -13.43
CA MET A 890 -50.80 43.59 -13.37
C MET A 890 -50.20 43.10 -12.05
N MET A 891 -48.98 42.56 -12.09
CA MET A 891 -48.19 42.30 -10.89
C MET A 891 -46.75 42.79 -11.04
N HIS A 892 -46.19 43.23 -9.93
CA HIS A 892 -44.78 43.57 -9.78
C HIS A 892 -44.24 42.85 -8.53
N LEU A 893 -43.19 42.05 -8.68
CA LEU A 893 -42.55 41.28 -7.61
C LEU A 893 -41.07 41.69 -7.55
N ASN A 894 -40.63 42.18 -6.39
CA ASN A 894 -39.22 42.39 -6.08
C ASN A 894 -38.78 41.33 -5.07
N VAL A 895 -37.75 40.57 -5.42
CA VAL A 895 -37.06 39.62 -4.53
C VAL A 895 -35.80 40.31 -4.03
N GLU A 896 -35.61 40.35 -2.72
CA GLU A 896 -34.47 41.03 -2.10
C GLU A 896 -33.13 40.34 -2.43
N ASP A 897 -32.04 41.11 -2.37
CA ASP A 897 -30.68 40.59 -2.49
C ASP A 897 -30.32 39.68 -1.31
N TYR A 898 -29.59 38.60 -1.59
CA TYR A 898 -29.24 37.60 -0.57
C TYR A 898 -27.82 37.02 -0.76
N THR A 899 -27.35 36.31 0.25
CA THR A 899 -26.08 35.57 0.22
C THR A 899 -26.32 34.18 0.79
N GLU A 900 -25.86 33.17 0.07
CA GLU A 900 -25.93 31.77 0.50
C GLU A 900 -24.90 31.45 1.59
N THR A 901 -25.16 30.38 2.33
CA THR A 901 -24.36 29.89 3.44
C THR A 901 -24.21 28.37 3.38
N GLU A 902 -23.30 27.81 4.20
CA GLU A 902 -22.99 26.37 4.34
C GLU A 902 -22.30 25.66 3.15
N ALA A 903 -22.20 26.24 1.95
CA ALA A 903 -21.48 25.63 0.80
C ALA A 903 -20.01 26.06 0.63
N GLY A 904 -19.48 26.95 1.47
CA GLY A 904 -18.09 27.42 1.41
C GLY A 904 -17.83 28.35 0.23
N ALA A 905 -16.80 28.09 -0.57
CA ALA A 905 -16.48 28.83 -1.79
C ALA A 905 -17.57 28.74 -2.88
N LEU A 906 -18.55 27.84 -2.73
CA LEU A 906 -19.71 27.69 -3.61
C LEU A 906 -20.95 28.49 -3.15
N ASN A 907 -20.85 29.25 -2.06
CA ASN A 907 -21.87 30.21 -1.63
C ASN A 907 -21.94 31.37 -2.65
N LEU A 908 -23.10 31.61 -3.24
CA LEU A 908 -23.35 32.75 -4.12
C LEU A 908 -23.87 33.96 -3.35
N LYS A 909 -23.47 35.17 -3.78
CA LYS A 909 -24.24 36.39 -3.56
C LYS A 909 -25.14 36.59 -4.77
N VAL A 910 -26.44 36.73 -4.53
CA VAL A 910 -27.45 36.96 -5.57
C VAL A 910 -28.02 38.35 -5.38
N ASP A 911 -27.84 39.22 -6.37
CA ASP A 911 -28.38 40.58 -6.34
C ASP A 911 -29.89 40.59 -6.60
N ARG A 912 -30.53 41.68 -6.17
CA ARG A 912 -31.98 41.93 -6.18
C ARG A 912 -32.61 41.72 -7.55
N GLN A 913 -33.74 41.02 -7.60
CA GLN A 913 -34.45 40.69 -8.84
C GLN A 913 -35.85 41.32 -8.88
N SER A 914 -36.26 41.78 -10.07
CA SER A 914 -37.55 42.45 -10.30
C SER A 914 -38.29 41.79 -11.46
N TYR A 915 -39.50 41.30 -11.19
CA TYR A 915 -40.37 40.61 -12.15
C TYR A 915 -41.67 41.37 -12.35
N ASN A 916 -42.16 41.39 -13.59
CA ASN A 916 -43.42 42.04 -13.96
C ASN A 916 -44.31 41.06 -14.71
N LEU A 917 -45.59 41.02 -14.35
CA LEU A 917 -46.63 40.30 -15.08
C LEU A 917 -47.67 41.31 -15.59
N PHE A 918 -48.00 41.23 -16.87
CA PHE A 918 -49.13 41.92 -17.48
C PHE A 918 -49.96 40.88 -18.23
N GLN A 919 -51.22 40.71 -17.84
CA GLN A 919 -52.10 39.69 -18.37
C GLN A 919 -53.48 40.29 -18.64
N THR A 920 -54.00 40.06 -19.84
CA THR A 920 -55.39 40.35 -20.19
C THR A 920 -56.16 39.04 -20.36
N GLY A 921 -57.45 39.07 -20.03
CA GLY A 921 -58.37 37.94 -20.14
C GLY A 921 -59.64 38.33 -20.87
N LEU A 922 -60.17 37.39 -21.65
CA LEU A 922 -61.53 37.41 -22.19
C LEU A 922 -62.18 36.08 -21.81
N GLY A 923 -63.40 36.13 -21.27
CA GLY A 923 -64.07 34.95 -20.74
C GLY A 923 -65.59 35.03 -20.88
N VAL A 924 -66.26 33.91 -20.62
CA VAL A 924 -67.72 33.83 -20.58
C VAL A 924 -68.12 32.93 -19.42
N LYS A 925 -68.81 33.52 -18.43
CA LYS A 925 -69.41 32.81 -17.30
C LYS A 925 -70.84 32.40 -17.67
N VAL A 926 -71.18 31.14 -17.46
CA VAL A 926 -72.55 30.62 -17.58
C VAL A 926 -73.05 30.28 -16.18
N SER A 927 -74.29 30.60 -15.86
CA SER A 927 -74.89 30.27 -14.55
C SER A 927 -76.39 30.01 -14.67
N TYR A 928 -76.89 29.02 -13.93
CA TYR A 928 -78.31 28.67 -13.88
C TYR A 928 -78.77 28.58 -12.42
N PRO A 929 -79.60 29.51 -11.92
CA PRO A 929 -80.00 29.56 -10.52
C PRO A 929 -81.06 28.48 -10.21
N ILE A 930 -80.71 27.52 -9.36
CA ILE A 930 -81.62 26.45 -8.91
C ILE A 930 -82.33 26.90 -7.63
N MET A 931 -83.54 27.45 -7.74
CA MET A 931 -84.34 27.86 -6.59
C MET A 931 -84.99 26.65 -5.90
N ARG A 932 -84.73 26.49 -4.60
CA ARG A 932 -85.34 25.43 -3.77
C ARG A 932 -86.51 26.01 -2.96
N PHE A 933 -87.74 25.75 -3.40
CA PHE A 933 -88.95 26.10 -2.63
C PHE A 933 -88.96 25.37 -1.27
N LEU A 934 -88.76 26.13 -0.20
CA LEU A 934 -89.23 25.76 1.13
C LEU A 934 -90.70 26.20 1.24
N ARG A 935 -91.57 25.34 1.80
CA ARG A 935 -92.96 25.70 2.06
C ARG A 935 -93.04 26.59 3.31
N PRO A 936 -93.94 27.60 3.36
CA PRO A 936 -94.12 28.42 4.57
C PRO A 936 -94.60 27.56 5.74
N SER A 937 -94.01 27.75 6.92
CA SER A 937 -94.33 27.01 8.14
C SER A 937 -94.87 27.94 9.24
N TRP A 938 -96.14 28.35 9.12
CA TRP A 938 -97.08 28.66 10.21
C TRP A 938 -96.60 29.48 11.45
N LEU A 939 -95.56 30.32 11.36
CA LEU A 939 -95.01 31.04 12.52
C LEU A 939 -95.05 32.59 12.43
N ASP A 940 -95.52 33.17 11.33
CA ASP A 940 -95.60 34.64 11.13
C ASP A 940 -96.81 35.30 11.84
N GLN A 941 -97.23 34.76 12.99
CA GLN A 941 -98.27 35.34 13.85
C GLN A 941 -97.91 35.23 15.33
N LEU A 942 -96.77 35.80 15.78
CA LEU A 942 -96.55 36.10 17.20
C LEU A 942 -95.39 37.09 17.51
N THR A 943 -95.48 38.34 17.05
CA THR A 943 -95.03 39.52 17.82
C THR A 943 -95.62 40.83 17.26
N VAL A 944 -95.91 41.76 18.17
CA VAL A 944 -96.18 43.19 17.94
C VAL A 944 -95.16 43.97 18.77
#